data_AF-A0A2P6TMR4-F1
#
_entry.id   AF-A0A2P6TMR4-F1
#
_cell.length_a   1.000
_cell.length_b   1.000
_cell.length_c   1.000
_cell.angle_alpha   90.00
_cell.angle_beta   90.00
_cell.angle_gamma   90.00
#
_symmetry.space_group_name_H-M   'P 1'
#
loop_
_entity.id
_entity.type
_entity.pdbx_description
1 polymer ?
#
loop_
_entity_poly.entity_id
_entity_poly.type
_entity_poly.pdbx_seq_one_letter_code
_entity_poly.pdbx_strand_id
1 'polypeptide(L)'
;MPEVLQALAAGRRLSEAQAAALGASAVTEAEVARALRSAPPGRSPGLDGIPVELYRRFKASFLSILARLYTAVSTLGQVPAGFTDGLITILYKAGDRADPANYRPITLLCTDYRLYAKVLALRLNPCLADVIDREQTAFVPGRRIGENVLALQCLPELLRRQGRWAVCIFCDFRKAYDTLDRGFLFRAMAALGVGEGFLALVRLLLADTRARATVNRWVSTPEASHAGVRQGCPLAPLLYLFIAQALLCLLRERNLGIDVAGQRFAALQFADDAEVLLPSADDIPSFLSAMATFGDATGQRLNVEKTKVLPIGAVPSDLPPTAHGLQVVSEATSLGVTFASTPDPAAAATRWQEVLEGVEACYGRIASLRRLSIFGRGLASAAYGVSRLLYRAEFSGHPPTATTEALQRATSKLVGRGQAPHAQQRRFAEYPDGIDHEFFDFAAAGISTLGELLHLRQALTAVHSQAAYRMVWFAQLRGAYAFVERHVAAERVALLVDALPPGWVSAAQSAADQLAAGGVQPPAQPDALAAMIPCLAWRRSAAAAPLTLRTFRVREGTALLTAPLRRRRLQSYFAPFAVEAAGAAHDGSGQEVAALLQRLWRLRCDNGLKEPFWLLAHNGLPTAARLQSSCKCGAAAPGDRLHHYWACPVAAAVLSSIAAAAGGSIPRHAIWLCRAPAGVYAGVWDLVCLAAVAAMDHGRRTLYALSTGPPPEAPLSAIAGRSARARFWSNLADFIAFDCAPLSWRDHCPTGHPFIHTHPATSKLVVHCPEAVAAAPPNAA
;
A
#
# COMPACT_ATOMS: atom_id res chain seq x y z
N MET A 1 -29.18 -30.88 -16.33
CA MET A 1 -29.67 -29.88 -15.34
C MET A 1 -30.19 -30.50 -14.04
N PRO A 2 -31.14 -31.45 -14.00
CA PRO A 2 -31.66 -32.00 -12.74
C PRO A 2 -30.57 -32.63 -11.87
N GLU A 3 -29.66 -33.39 -12.48
CA GLU A 3 -28.53 -34.03 -11.80
C GLU A 3 -27.65 -33.04 -11.03
N VAL A 4 -27.26 -31.92 -11.67
CA VAL A 4 -26.39 -30.92 -11.04
C VAL A 4 -27.09 -30.26 -9.85
N LEU A 5 -28.40 -30.00 -9.94
CA LEU A 5 -29.18 -29.44 -8.84
C LEU A 5 -29.36 -30.45 -7.70
N GLN A 6 -29.53 -31.74 -8.01
CA GLN A 6 -29.62 -32.80 -7.01
C GLN A 6 -28.32 -32.93 -6.21
N ALA A 7 -27.17 -32.95 -6.91
CA ALA A 7 -25.86 -32.96 -6.26
C ALA A 7 -25.65 -31.73 -5.37
N LEU A 8 -26.09 -30.55 -5.82
CA LEU A 8 -26.01 -29.32 -5.06
C LEU A 8 -26.92 -29.32 -3.81
N ALA A 9 -28.12 -29.88 -3.91
CA ALA A 9 -29.11 -29.90 -2.83
C ALA A 9 -28.69 -30.76 -1.62
N ALA A 10 -27.75 -31.69 -1.80
CA ALA A 10 -27.15 -32.47 -0.71
C ALA A 10 -26.16 -31.65 0.13
N GLY A 11 -25.78 -30.45 -0.31
CA GLY A 11 -24.83 -29.58 0.36
C GLY A 11 -25.40 -28.81 1.56
N ARG A 12 -24.52 -28.01 2.18
CA ARG A 12 -24.90 -27.09 3.28
C ARG A 12 -25.81 -25.99 2.75
N ARG A 13 -26.82 -25.61 3.55
CA ARG A 13 -27.82 -24.59 3.19
C ARG A 13 -27.80 -23.45 4.20
N LEU A 14 -28.18 -22.25 3.75
CA LEU A 14 -28.43 -21.12 4.65
C LEU A 14 -29.60 -21.43 5.59
N SER A 15 -29.50 -20.95 6.83
CA SER A 15 -30.61 -20.99 7.77
C SER A 15 -31.76 -20.07 7.32
N GLU A 16 -32.98 -20.38 7.75
CA GLU A 16 -34.16 -19.55 7.46
C GLU A 16 -33.98 -18.09 7.94
N ALA A 17 -33.35 -17.90 9.10
CA ALA A 17 -33.04 -16.57 9.63
C ALA A 17 -32.07 -15.79 8.73
N GLN A 18 -31.04 -16.44 8.19
CA GLN A 18 -30.14 -15.83 7.21
C GLN A 18 -30.89 -15.51 5.92
N ALA A 19 -31.69 -16.44 5.40
CA ALA A 19 -32.47 -16.25 4.19
C ALA A 19 -33.44 -15.06 4.30
N ALA A 20 -34.16 -14.94 5.42
CA ALA A 20 -35.05 -13.82 5.70
C ALA A 20 -34.29 -12.48 5.81
N ALA A 21 -33.14 -12.46 6.50
CA ALA A 21 -32.32 -11.26 6.66
C ALA A 21 -31.75 -10.77 5.32
N LEU A 22 -31.33 -11.67 4.43
CA LEU A 22 -30.86 -11.33 3.09
C LEU A 22 -31.96 -10.62 2.29
N GLY A 23 -33.18 -11.18 2.32
CA GLY A 23 -34.34 -10.73 1.54
C GLY A 23 -35.08 -9.52 2.10
N ALA A 24 -34.62 -8.89 3.18
CA ALA A 24 -35.32 -7.77 3.80
C ALA A 24 -35.51 -6.59 2.83
N SER A 25 -36.77 -6.17 2.59
CA SER A 25 -37.06 -5.10 1.63
C SER A 25 -36.59 -3.71 2.08
N ALA A 26 -36.51 -3.46 3.40
CA ALA A 26 -36.01 -2.20 3.92
C ALA A 26 -34.49 -2.08 3.71
N VAL A 27 -34.04 -0.96 3.14
CA VAL A 27 -32.62 -0.62 2.98
C VAL A 27 -32.33 0.63 3.79
N THR A 28 -31.43 0.51 4.76
CA THR A 28 -31.14 1.62 5.70
C THR A 28 -30.05 2.56 5.17
N GLU A 29 -30.04 3.82 5.65
CA GLU A 29 -28.96 4.76 5.36
C GLU A 29 -27.58 4.22 5.79
N ALA A 30 -27.54 3.44 6.88
CA ALA A 30 -26.31 2.81 7.37
C ALA A 30 -25.74 1.80 6.37
N GLU A 31 -26.60 1.02 5.72
CA GLU A 31 -26.20 0.09 4.66
C GLU A 31 -25.68 0.82 3.42
N VAL A 32 -26.38 1.87 2.98
CA VAL A 32 -25.94 2.71 1.87
C VAL A 32 -24.59 3.37 2.20
N ALA A 33 -24.45 3.91 3.41
CA ALA A 33 -23.21 4.53 3.86
C ALA A 33 -22.05 3.52 3.88
N ARG A 34 -22.31 2.28 4.30
CA ARG A 34 -21.32 1.19 4.25
C ARG A 34 -20.93 0.85 2.82
N ALA A 35 -21.89 0.75 1.90
CA ALA A 35 -21.64 0.54 0.48
C ALA A 35 -20.78 1.68 -0.10
N LEU A 36 -21.16 2.94 0.15
CA LEU A 36 -20.45 4.14 -0.32
C LEU A 36 -19.02 4.27 0.23
N ARG A 37 -18.80 3.90 1.50
CA ARG A 37 -17.45 3.83 2.09
C ARG A 37 -16.58 2.77 1.42
N SER A 38 -17.17 1.63 1.05
CA SER A 38 -16.44 0.52 0.42
C SER A 38 -16.18 0.71 -1.09
N ALA A 39 -16.91 1.59 -1.77
CA ALA A 39 -16.75 1.83 -3.19
C ALA A 39 -15.41 2.53 -3.50
N PRO A 40 -14.51 2.02 -4.35
CA PRO A 40 -13.23 2.68 -4.61
C PRO A 40 -13.42 4.02 -5.36
N PRO A 41 -12.69 5.10 -5.01
CA PRO A 41 -12.67 6.34 -5.80
C PRO A 41 -11.97 6.13 -7.15
N GLY A 42 -12.12 7.08 -8.07
CA GLY A 42 -11.46 7.12 -9.37
C GLY A 42 -11.98 6.07 -10.35
N ARG A 43 -13.17 5.52 -10.12
CA ARG A 43 -13.82 4.57 -11.03
C ARG A 43 -14.67 5.30 -12.04
N SER A 44 -14.60 4.88 -13.30
CA SER A 44 -15.45 5.42 -14.35
C SER A 44 -16.95 5.27 -13.99
N PRO A 45 -17.76 6.31 -14.27
CA PRO A 45 -19.20 6.27 -14.11
C PRO A 45 -19.86 5.43 -15.23
N GLY A 46 -21.18 5.24 -15.11
CA GLY A 46 -22.00 4.62 -16.15
C GLY A 46 -22.43 5.63 -17.21
N LEU A 47 -23.56 5.35 -17.86
CA LEU A 47 -24.14 6.20 -18.92
C LEU A 47 -24.50 7.61 -18.45
N ASP A 48 -24.82 7.77 -17.15
CA ASP A 48 -25.17 9.05 -16.53
C ASP A 48 -23.99 10.00 -16.33
N GLY A 49 -22.76 9.48 -16.42
CA GLY A 49 -21.54 10.26 -16.16
C GLY A 49 -21.34 10.63 -14.68
N ILE A 50 -22.16 10.14 -13.74
CA ILE A 50 -22.10 10.56 -12.33
C ILE A 50 -21.11 9.70 -11.53
N PRO A 51 -19.99 10.27 -11.05
CA PRO A 51 -18.96 9.50 -10.36
C PRO A 51 -19.25 9.34 -8.86
N VAL A 52 -18.62 8.35 -8.21
CA VAL A 52 -18.82 8.06 -6.77
C VAL A 52 -18.39 9.21 -5.86
N GLU A 53 -17.46 10.03 -6.31
CA GLU A 53 -16.97 11.22 -5.64
C GLU A 53 -18.09 12.22 -5.34
N LEU A 54 -19.06 12.37 -6.25
CA LEU A 54 -20.20 13.25 -6.06
C LEU A 54 -21.09 12.76 -4.91
N TYR A 55 -21.43 11.47 -4.91
CA TYR A 55 -22.17 10.83 -3.82
C TYR A 55 -21.44 10.95 -2.47
N ARG A 56 -20.10 10.89 -2.47
CA ARG A 56 -19.28 11.07 -1.26
C ARG A 56 -19.27 12.50 -0.77
N ARG A 57 -19.12 13.46 -1.68
CA ARG A 57 -19.05 14.90 -1.36
C ARG A 57 -20.36 15.37 -0.72
N PHE A 58 -21.49 14.89 -1.22
CA PHE A 58 -22.84 15.27 -0.79
C PHE A 58 -23.55 14.13 -0.06
N LYS A 59 -22.81 13.29 0.66
CA LYS A 59 -23.35 12.10 1.36
C LYS A 59 -24.57 12.42 2.24
N ALA A 60 -24.58 13.56 2.92
CA ALA A 60 -25.66 13.96 3.82
C ALA A 60 -27.02 14.05 3.09
N SER A 61 -27.00 14.48 1.83
CA SER A 61 -28.18 14.56 0.98
C SER A 61 -28.50 13.21 0.33
N PHE A 62 -27.50 12.47 -0.14
CA PHE A 62 -27.72 11.25 -0.93
C PHE A 62 -28.09 10.02 -0.10
N LEU A 63 -27.62 9.88 1.14
CA LEU A 63 -27.86 8.66 1.92
C LEU A 63 -29.36 8.38 2.12
N SER A 64 -30.11 9.39 2.54
CA SER A 64 -31.57 9.27 2.74
C SER A 64 -32.35 9.03 1.44
N ILE A 65 -31.94 9.69 0.36
CA ILE A 65 -32.58 9.52 -0.96
C ILE A 65 -32.33 8.10 -1.48
N LEU A 66 -31.08 7.63 -1.45
CA LEU A 66 -30.73 6.30 -1.92
C LEU A 66 -31.34 5.19 -1.07
N ALA A 67 -31.39 5.35 0.27
CA ALA A 67 -32.03 4.38 1.15
C ALA A 67 -33.52 4.23 0.83
N ARG A 68 -34.23 5.35 0.63
CA ARG A 68 -35.64 5.34 0.21
C ARG A 68 -35.81 4.75 -1.19
N LEU A 69 -34.96 5.12 -2.14
CA LEU A 69 -34.98 4.55 -3.49
C LEU A 69 -34.80 3.03 -3.46
N TYR A 70 -33.78 2.52 -2.77
CA TYR A 70 -33.50 1.08 -2.71
C TYR A 70 -34.58 0.30 -1.94
N THR A 71 -35.16 0.91 -0.91
CA THR A 71 -36.33 0.35 -0.23
C THR A 71 -37.54 0.28 -1.16
N ALA A 72 -37.80 1.34 -1.94
CA ALA A 72 -38.87 1.35 -2.93
C ALA A 72 -38.64 0.30 -4.01
N VAL A 73 -37.42 0.17 -4.53
CA VAL A 73 -37.05 -0.87 -5.50
C VAL A 73 -37.37 -2.26 -4.96
N SER A 74 -36.99 -2.52 -3.71
CA SER A 74 -37.20 -3.81 -3.06
C SER A 74 -38.67 -4.10 -2.74
N THR A 75 -39.44 -3.08 -2.36
CA THR A 75 -40.84 -3.22 -1.94
C THR A 75 -41.78 -3.31 -3.14
N LEU A 76 -41.54 -2.49 -4.17
CA LEU A 76 -42.36 -2.45 -5.38
C LEU A 76 -42.00 -3.55 -6.38
N GLY A 77 -40.82 -4.17 -6.23
CA GLY A 77 -40.33 -5.15 -7.19
C GLY A 77 -40.06 -4.55 -8.57
N GLN A 78 -39.61 -3.29 -8.62
CA GLN A 78 -39.38 -2.54 -9.87
C GLN A 78 -38.16 -1.65 -9.73
N VAL A 79 -37.45 -1.41 -10.83
CA VAL A 79 -36.31 -0.48 -10.89
C VAL A 79 -36.68 0.74 -11.73
N PRO A 80 -36.06 1.92 -11.49
CA PRO A 80 -36.21 3.06 -12.39
C PRO A 80 -35.82 2.72 -13.82
N ALA A 81 -36.44 3.38 -14.80
CA ALA A 81 -36.09 3.22 -16.20
C ALA A 81 -34.59 3.52 -16.43
N GLY A 82 -33.90 2.64 -17.16
CA GLY A 82 -32.46 2.76 -17.44
C GLY A 82 -31.54 2.46 -16.26
N PHE A 83 -32.06 2.13 -15.07
CA PHE A 83 -31.23 1.81 -13.89
C PHE A 83 -30.34 0.59 -14.11
N THR A 84 -30.80 -0.36 -14.92
CA THR A 84 -30.08 -1.58 -15.29
C THR A 84 -29.25 -1.41 -16.57
N ASP A 85 -29.25 -0.26 -17.22
CA ASP A 85 -28.50 -0.08 -18.47
C ASP A 85 -26.99 -0.01 -18.21
N GLY A 86 -26.23 -0.60 -19.13
CA GLY A 86 -24.77 -0.63 -19.06
C GLY A 86 -24.11 -0.02 -20.30
N LEU A 87 -22.88 0.47 -20.12
CA LEU A 87 -21.99 0.85 -21.22
C LEU A 87 -20.82 -0.13 -21.28
N ILE A 88 -20.74 -0.92 -22.34
CA ILE A 88 -19.64 -1.86 -22.58
C ILE A 88 -18.46 -1.12 -23.17
N THR A 89 -17.34 -1.13 -22.45
CA THR A 89 -16.02 -0.74 -22.96
C THR A 89 -15.14 -1.98 -23.09
N ILE A 90 -14.22 -1.97 -24.05
CA ILE A 90 -13.34 -3.12 -24.33
C ILE A 90 -11.93 -2.84 -23.81
N LEU A 91 -11.36 -3.79 -23.07
CA LEU A 91 -9.96 -3.79 -22.69
C LEU A 91 -9.20 -4.88 -23.44
N TYR A 92 -8.09 -4.53 -24.08
CA TYR A 92 -7.23 -5.53 -24.72
C TYR A 92 -6.58 -6.43 -23.66
N LYS A 93 -6.67 -7.76 -23.85
CA LYS A 93 -6.10 -8.77 -22.96
C LYS A 93 -4.68 -9.15 -23.40
N ALA A 94 -4.53 -9.80 -24.55
CA ALA A 94 -3.26 -10.30 -25.13
C ALA A 94 -3.51 -10.84 -26.56
N GLY A 95 -2.47 -11.20 -27.32
CA GLY A 95 -2.61 -11.85 -28.62
C GLY A 95 -2.82 -10.90 -29.80
N ASP A 96 -3.35 -11.39 -30.91
CA ASP A 96 -3.64 -10.56 -32.08
C ASP A 96 -4.71 -9.51 -31.75
N ARG A 97 -4.43 -8.24 -32.09
CA ARG A 97 -5.34 -7.10 -31.89
C ARG A 97 -6.49 -7.09 -32.89
N ALA A 98 -6.39 -7.81 -33.99
CA ALA A 98 -7.48 -7.95 -34.97
C ALA A 98 -8.56 -8.95 -34.50
N ASP A 99 -8.23 -9.87 -33.59
CA ASP A 99 -9.17 -10.87 -33.08
C ASP A 99 -10.01 -10.30 -31.91
N PRO A 100 -11.35 -10.20 -32.03
CA PRO A 100 -12.22 -9.74 -30.95
C PRO A 100 -12.18 -10.61 -29.68
N ALA A 101 -11.82 -11.91 -29.78
CA ALA A 101 -11.72 -12.81 -28.64
C ALA A 101 -10.57 -12.44 -27.68
N ASN A 102 -9.62 -11.61 -28.15
CA ASN A 102 -8.50 -11.08 -27.39
C ASN A 102 -8.83 -9.82 -26.58
N TYR A 103 -10.09 -9.39 -26.57
CA TYR A 103 -10.58 -8.26 -25.79
C TYR A 103 -11.54 -8.73 -24.69
N ARG A 104 -11.50 -8.03 -23.55
CA ARG A 104 -12.38 -8.21 -22.42
C ARG A 104 -13.43 -7.10 -22.39
N PRO A 105 -14.72 -7.41 -22.57
CA PRO A 105 -15.78 -6.42 -22.36
C PRO A 105 -15.93 -6.15 -20.85
N ILE A 106 -16.03 -4.87 -20.49
CA ILE A 106 -16.36 -4.41 -19.14
C ILE A 106 -17.62 -3.57 -19.23
N THR A 107 -18.63 -3.92 -18.43
CA THR A 107 -19.87 -3.15 -18.33
C THR A 107 -19.71 -2.06 -17.27
N LEU A 108 -19.65 -0.81 -17.71
CA LEU A 108 -19.75 0.36 -16.86
C LEU A 108 -21.22 0.57 -16.50
N LEU A 109 -21.52 0.46 -15.20
CA LEU A 109 -22.86 0.59 -14.63
C LEU A 109 -22.95 1.91 -13.85
N CYS A 110 -24.13 2.52 -13.86
CA CYS A 110 -24.39 3.75 -13.12
C CYS A 110 -24.05 3.57 -11.63
N THR A 111 -23.60 4.66 -11.00
CA THR A 111 -23.01 4.57 -9.65
C THR A 111 -24.05 4.20 -8.60
N ASP A 112 -25.28 4.71 -8.73
CA ASP A 112 -26.45 4.34 -7.94
C ASP A 112 -26.80 2.85 -8.06
N TYR A 113 -26.78 2.26 -9.25
CA TYR A 113 -26.90 0.81 -9.45
C TYR A 113 -25.79 0.07 -8.70
N ARG A 114 -24.53 0.49 -8.88
CA ARG A 114 -23.38 -0.18 -8.26
C ARG A 114 -23.46 -0.12 -6.73
N LEU A 115 -23.95 1.00 -6.18
CA LEU A 115 -24.17 1.14 -4.74
C LEU A 115 -25.25 0.19 -4.25
N TYR A 116 -26.36 0.02 -4.98
CA TYR A 116 -27.41 -0.94 -4.61
C TYR A 116 -26.91 -2.39 -4.70
N ALA A 117 -26.28 -2.78 -5.80
CA ALA A 117 -25.66 -4.09 -5.95
C ALA A 117 -24.60 -4.33 -4.85
N LYS A 118 -23.89 -3.29 -4.42
CA LYS A 118 -22.94 -3.38 -3.30
C LYS A 118 -23.64 -3.55 -1.95
N VAL A 119 -24.80 -2.94 -1.72
CA VAL A 119 -25.63 -3.21 -0.53
C VAL A 119 -26.00 -4.69 -0.48
N LEU A 120 -26.55 -5.24 -1.57
CA LEU A 120 -26.92 -6.66 -1.65
C LEU A 120 -25.70 -7.58 -1.47
N ALA A 121 -24.56 -7.23 -2.08
CA ALA A 121 -23.32 -7.98 -1.90
C ALA A 121 -22.85 -7.97 -0.44
N LEU A 122 -22.99 -6.84 0.27
CA LEU A 122 -22.63 -6.75 1.69
C LEU A 122 -23.58 -7.51 2.61
N ARG A 123 -24.82 -7.77 2.19
CA ARG A 123 -25.76 -8.68 2.88
C ARG A 123 -25.37 -10.14 2.66
N LEU A 124 -25.10 -10.51 1.40
CA LEU A 124 -24.78 -11.89 1.01
C LEU A 124 -23.42 -12.38 1.52
N ASN A 125 -22.38 -11.56 1.37
CA ASN A 125 -20.99 -11.98 1.56
C ASN A 125 -20.69 -12.66 2.92
N PRO A 126 -21.21 -12.18 4.07
CA PRO A 126 -21.00 -12.84 5.36
C PRO A 126 -21.54 -14.27 5.44
N CYS A 127 -22.53 -14.64 4.63
CA CYS A 127 -23.20 -15.95 4.69
C CYS A 127 -22.54 -16.99 3.77
N LEU A 128 -21.66 -16.58 2.86
CA LEU A 128 -21.09 -17.47 1.83
C LEU A 128 -20.20 -18.56 2.42
N ALA A 129 -19.52 -18.31 3.55
CA ALA A 129 -18.66 -19.32 4.17
C ALA A 129 -19.44 -20.55 4.69
N ASP A 130 -20.73 -20.38 4.96
CA ASP A 130 -21.60 -21.43 5.51
C ASP A 130 -22.07 -22.41 4.43
N VAL A 131 -22.14 -21.97 3.16
CA VAL A 131 -22.67 -22.75 2.03
C VAL A 131 -21.67 -23.05 0.93
N ILE A 132 -20.60 -22.27 0.82
CA ILE A 132 -19.52 -22.50 -0.15
C ILE A 132 -18.40 -23.28 0.53
N ASP A 133 -17.95 -24.37 -0.09
CA ASP A 133 -16.90 -25.23 0.44
C ASP A 133 -15.52 -24.61 0.35
N ARG A 134 -14.58 -25.10 1.17
CA ARG A 134 -13.27 -24.50 1.40
C ARG A 134 -12.40 -24.46 0.15
N GLU A 135 -12.62 -25.38 -0.78
CA GLU A 135 -11.90 -25.43 -2.05
C GLU A 135 -12.08 -24.19 -2.94
N GLN A 136 -13.13 -23.39 -2.72
CA GLN A 136 -13.28 -22.09 -3.36
C GLN A 136 -12.68 -20.98 -2.49
N THR A 137 -11.53 -20.44 -2.85
CA THR A 137 -10.82 -19.45 -2.02
C THR A 137 -11.07 -18.00 -2.45
N ALA A 138 -11.70 -17.76 -3.60
CA ALA A 138 -12.02 -16.40 -4.05
C ALA A 138 -13.29 -15.85 -3.40
N PHE A 139 -13.24 -14.56 -3.05
CA PHE A 139 -14.36 -13.73 -2.60
C PHE A 139 -15.09 -14.18 -1.31
N VAL A 140 -14.74 -15.32 -0.73
CA VAL A 140 -15.30 -15.78 0.55
C VAL A 140 -14.51 -15.18 1.73
N PRO A 141 -15.17 -14.60 2.74
CA PRO A 141 -14.48 -14.01 3.88
C PRO A 141 -13.56 -15.00 4.62
N GLY A 142 -12.36 -14.56 4.96
CA GLY A 142 -11.39 -15.34 5.72
C GLY A 142 -10.51 -16.27 4.90
N ARG A 143 -10.72 -16.37 3.58
CA ARG A 143 -9.90 -17.19 2.67
C ARG A 143 -8.90 -16.33 1.91
N ARG A 144 -7.74 -16.89 1.57
CA ARG A 144 -6.63 -16.21 0.89
C ARG A 144 -6.30 -16.89 -0.43
N ILE A 145 -5.90 -16.09 -1.41
CA ILE A 145 -5.43 -16.58 -2.72
C ILE A 145 -4.27 -17.58 -2.61
N GLY A 146 -3.39 -17.39 -1.61
CA GLY A 146 -2.24 -18.26 -1.39
C GLY A 146 -2.59 -19.68 -0.96
N GLU A 147 -3.81 -19.95 -0.50
CA GLU A 147 -4.22 -21.30 -0.07
C GLU A 147 -4.21 -22.29 -1.24
N ASN A 148 -4.74 -21.91 -2.41
CA ASN A 148 -4.70 -22.77 -3.61
C ASN A 148 -3.27 -22.98 -4.10
N VAL A 149 -2.45 -21.93 -4.08
CA VAL A 149 -1.04 -22.00 -4.51
C VAL A 149 -0.27 -22.98 -3.63
N LEU A 150 -0.40 -22.86 -2.30
CA LEU A 150 0.25 -23.76 -1.35
C LEU A 150 -0.26 -25.20 -1.52
N ALA A 151 -1.56 -25.39 -1.73
CA ALA A 151 -2.12 -26.72 -1.98
C ALA A 151 -1.51 -27.36 -3.24
N LEU A 152 -1.46 -26.64 -4.36
CA LEU A 152 -0.85 -27.13 -5.61
C LEU A 152 0.66 -27.41 -5.47
N GLN A 153 1.37 -26.74 -4.56
CA GLN A 153 2.78 -27.02 -4.26
C GLN A 153 2.96 -28.25 -3.37
N CYS A 154 2.09 -28.43 -2.37
CA CYS A 154 2.21 -29.52 -1.42
C CYS A 154 1.68 -30.86 -1.95
N LEU A 155 0.62 -30.84 -2.75
CA LEU A 155 -0.05 -32.06 -3.26
C LEU A 155 0.90 -33.04 -3.97
N PRO A 156 1.79 -32.62 -4.89
CA PRO A 156 2.71 -33.54 -5.55
C PRO A 156 3.63 -34.28 -4.55
N GLU A 157 4.15 -33.57 -3.54
CA GLU A 157 5.02 -34.15 -2.53
C GLU A 157 4.26 -35.11 -1.60
N LEU A 158 3.05 -34.74 -1.18
CA LEU A 158 2.20 -35.61 -0.36
C LEU A 158 1.85 -36.92 -1.07
N LEU A 159 1.56 -36.85 -2.37
CA LEU A 159 1.26 -38.03 -3.19
C LEU A 159 2.50 -38.94 -3.34
N ARG A 160 3.69 -38.36 -3.58
CA ARG A 160 4.95 -39.14 -3.65
C ARG A 160 5.24 -39.92 -2.38
N ARG A 161 5.06 -39.29 -1.22
CA ARG A 161 5.26 -39.96 0.08
C ARG A 161 4.33 -41.15 0.30
N GLN A 162 3.18 -41.16 -0.39
CA GLN A 162 2.23 -42.26 -0.37
C GLN A 162 2.46 -43.27 -1.51
N GLY A 163 3.49 -43.09 -2.34
CA GLY A 163 3.72 -43.91 -3.54
C GLY A 163 2.61 -43.78 -4.59
N ARG A 164 1.85 -42.67 -4.55
CA ARG A 164 0.69 -42.42 -5.42
C ARG A 164 0.98 -41.29 -6.41
N TRP A 165 0.21 -41.26 -7.47
CA TRP A 165 0.13 -40.14 -8.40
C TRP A 165 -1.33 -39.77 -8.64
N ALA A 166 -1.54 -38.64 -9.29
CA ALA A 166 -2.83 -38.11 -9.67
C ALA A 166 -2.67 -37.22 -10.91
N VAL A 167 -3.78 -36.79 -11.48
CA VAL A 167 -3.79 -35.74 -12.51
C VAL A 167 -4.54 -34.51 -12.02
N CYS A 168 -3.99 -33.34 -12.31
CA CYS A 168 -4.57 -32.04 -12.02
C CYS A 168 -4.94 -31.35 -13.34
N ILE A 169 -6.24 -31.13 -13.56
CA ILE A 169 -6.77 -30.54 -14.79
C ILE A 169 -7.01 -29.05 -14.57
N PHE A 170 -6.19 -28.23 -15.21
CA PHE A 170 -6.30 -26.77 -15.20
C PHE A 170 -7.37 -26.36 -16.20
N CYS A 171 -8.58 -26.14 -15.72
CA CYS A 171 -9.75 -25.83 -16.53
C CYS A 171 -9.77 -24.36 -16.94
N ASP A 172 -10.07 -24.10 -18.22
CA ASP A 172 -10.38 -22.76 -18.73
C ASP A 172 -11.85 -22.75 -19.19
N PHE A 173 -12.66 -21.84 -18.67
CA PHE A 173 -14.08 -21.72 -19.07
C PHE A 173 -14.27 -20.61 -20.11
N ARG A 174 -15.05 -20.91 -21.15
CA ARG A 174 -15.38 -19.92 -22.18
C ARG A 174 -16.31 -18.84 -21.62
N LYS A 175 -15.75 -17.62 -21.44
CA LYS A 175 -16.47 -16.41 -21.04
C LYS A 175 -17.38 -16.65 -19.82
N ALA A 176 -16.81 -17.21 -18.75
CA ALA A 176 -17.52 -17.74 -17.59
C ALA A 176 -18.65 -16.83 -17.06
N TYR A 177 -18.39 -15.53 -16.94
CA TYR A 177 -19.39 -14.57 -16.45
C TYR A 177 -20.49 -14.28 -17.46
N ASP A 178 -20.18 -14.28 -18.76
CA ASP A 178 -21.10 -13.85 -19.82
C ASP A 178 -22.03 -14.99 -20.30
N THR A 179 -21.64 -16.25 -20.10
CA THR A 179 -22.35 -17.44 -20.62
C THR A 179 -23.24 -18.14 -19.58
N LEU A 180 -23.22 -17.68 -18.34
CA LEU A 180 -23.95 -18.29 -17.22
C LEU A 180 -25.48 -18.29 -17.45
N ASP A 181 -26.13 -19.43 -17.28
CA ASP A 181 -27.59 -19.55 -17.38
C ASP A 181 -28.27 -18.97 -16.13
N ARG A 182 -28.95 -17.84 -16.29
CA ARG A 182 -29.60 -17.14 -15.17
C ARG A 182 -30.66 -18.01 -14.48
N GLY A 183 -31.38 -18.84 -15.23
CA GLY A 183 -32.41 -19.74 -14.69
C GLY A 183 -31.82 -20.81 -13.77
N PHE A 184 -30.67 -21.36 -14.12
CA PHE A 184 -29.90 -22.27 -13.28
C PHE A 184 -29.34 -21.54 -12.06
N LEU A 185 -28.76 -20.35 -12.22
CA LEU A 185 -28.25 -19.55 -11.09
C LEU A 185 -29.33 -19.37 -10.00
N PHE A 186 -30.54 -18.96 -10.37
CA PHE A 186 -31.62 -18.79 -9.39
C PHE A 186 -31.99 -20.10 -8.68
N ARG A 187 -32.03 -21.21 -9.42
CA ARG A 187 -32.30 -22.55 -8.85
C ARG A 187 -31.17 -23.03 -7.95
N ALA A 188 -29.92 -22.78 -8.31
CA ALA A 188 -28.76 -23.11 -7.49
C ALA A 188 -28.74 -22.30 -6.19
N MET A 189 -29.05 -21.01 -6.25
CA MET A 189 -29.18 -20.16 -5.07
C MET A 189 -30.32 -20.65 -4.14
N ALA A 190 -31.48 -20.99 -4.70
CA ALA A 190 -32.59 -21.57 -3.93
C ALA A 190 -32.22 -22.91 -3.28
N ALA A 191 -31.51 -23.78 -4.02
CA ALA A 191 -31.04 -25.06 -3.51
C ALA A 191 -30.11 -24.87 -2.29
N LEU A 192 -29.23 -23.86 -2.30
CA LEU A 192 -28.38 -23.51 -1.15
C LEU A 192 -29.09 -22.67 -0.06
N GLY A 193 -30.42 -22.53 -0.12
CA GLY A 193 -31.21 -21.91 0.93
C GLY A 193 -31.32 -20.39 0.84
N VAL A 194 -30.96 -19.77 -0.28
CA VAL A 194 -31.27 -18.35 -0.50
C VAL A 194 -32.78 -18.19 -0.68
N GLY A 195 -33.42 -17.42 0.19
CA GLY A 195 -34.86 -17.23 0.17
C GLY A 195 -35.36 -16.38 -1.00
N GLU A 196 -36.64 -16.58 -1.37
CA GLU A 196 -37.30 -15.89 -2.49
C GLU A 196 -37.20 -14.36 -2.43
N GLY A 197 -37.21 -13.78 -1.21
CA GLY A 197 -37.03 -12.33 -1.04
C GLY A 197 -35.72 -11.83 -1.69
N PHE A 198 -34.58 -12.46 -1.39
CA PHE A 198 -33.31 -12.05 -2.00
C PHE A 198 -33.23 -12.44 -3.47
N LEU A 199 -33.77 -13.61 -3.86
CA LEU A 199 -33.84 -14.04 -5.26
C LEU A 199 -34.60 -13.02 -6.11
N ALA A 200 -35.71 -12.47 -5.63
CA ALA A 200 -36.46 -11.44 -6.31
C ALA A 200 -35.59 -10.19 -6.55
N LEU A 201 -34.83 -9.73 -5.55
CA LEU A 201 -33.93 -8.59 -5.70
C LEU A 201 -32.83 -8.85 -6.76
N VAL A 202 -32.26 -10.05 -6.78
CA VAL A 202 -31.27 -10.43 -7.81
C VAL A 202 -31.91 -10.52 -9.19
N ARG A 203 -33.13 -11.06 -9.30
CA ARG A 203 -33.91 -11.09 -10.55
C ARG A 203 -34.13 -9.67 -11.08
N LEU A 204 -34.45 -8.68 -10.23
CA LEU A 204 -34.59 -7.29 -10.67
C LEU A 204 -33.31 -6.74 -11.29
N LEU A 205 -32.14 -7.05 -10.72
CA LEU A 205 -30.85 -6.61 -11.25
C LEU A 205 -30.40 -7.40 -12.48
N LEU A 206 -31.00 -8.55 -12.76
CA LEU A 206 -30.70 -9.37 -13.93
C LEU A 206 -31.86 -9.39 -14.95
N ALA A 207 -32.94 -8.66 -14.69
CA ALA A 207 -34.04 -8.43 -15.60
C ALA A 207 -33.68 -7.29 -16.55
N ASP A 208 -34.10 -7.42 -17.82
CA ASP A 208 -33.95 -6.40 -18.87
C ASP A 208 -32.55 -5.74 -18.88
N THR A 209 -31.50 -6.56 -18.88
CA THR A 209 -30.13 -6.04 -18.84
C THR A 209 -29.74 -5.61 -20.24
N ARG A 210 -29.83 -4.31 -20.53
CA ARG A 210 -29.48 -3.73 -21.81
C ARG A 210 -28.10 -3.07 -21.75
N ALA A 211 -27.34 -3.16 -22.83
CA ALA A 211 -26.01 -2.57 -22.87
C ALA A 211 -25.73 -1.92 -24.22
N ARG A 212 -24.96 -0.83 -24.19
CA ARG A 212 -24.46 -0.14 -25.38
C ARG A 212 -22.95 -0.32 -25.44
N ALA A 213 -22.40 -0.65 -26.60
CA ALA A 213 -20.95 -0.68 -26.77
C ALA A 213 -20.42 0.73 -27.05
N THR A 214 -19.26 1.08 -26.48
CA THR A 214 -18.53 2.30 -26.82
C THR A 214 -17.19 1.98 -27.48
N VAL A 215 -17.01 2.44 -28.72
CA VAL A 215 -15.75 2.32 -29.47
C VAL A 215 -15.39 3.69 -30.04
N ASN A 216 -14.18 4.19 -29.78
CA ASN A 216 -13.74 5.51 -30.24
C ASN A 216 -14.72 6.65 -29.91
N ARG A 217 -15.38 6.57 -28.74
CA ARG A 217 -16.44 7.49 -28.26
C ARG A 217 -17.77 7.43 -29.03
N TRP A 218 -17.92 6.52 -29.98
CA TRP A 218 -19.19 6.20 -30.62
C TRP A 218 -19.94 5.17 -29.79
N VAL A 219 -21.19 5.47 -29.46
CA VAL A 219 -22.05 4.62 -28.64
C VAL A 219 -23.07 3.92 -29.54
N SER A 220 -23.18 2.61 -29.43
CA SER A 220 -24.13 1.82 -30.21
C SER A 220 -25.58 2.01 -29.74
N THR A 221 -26.51 1.45 -30.52
CA THR A 221 -27.86 1.14 -30.04
C THR A 221 -27.79 0.14 -28.87
N PRO A 222 -28.78 0.14 -27.96
CA PRO A 222 -28.79 -0.74 -26.81
C PRO A 222 -29.22 -2.15 -27.19
N GLU A 223 -28.42 -3.15 -26.81
CA GLU A 223 -28.67 -4.57 -27.05
C GLU A 223 -29.01 -5.28 -25.74
N ALA A 224 -29.96 -6.22 -25.78
CA ALA A 224 -30.34 -7.00 -24.60
C ALA A 224 -29.37 -8.16 -24.36
N SER A 225 -29.03 -8.39 -23.10
CA SER A 225 -28.27 -9.56 -22.66
C SER A 225 -29.19 -10.50 -21.87
N HIS A 226 -29.34 -11.72 -22.37
CA HIS A 226 -30.23 -12.73 -21.79
C HIS A 226 -29.50 -13.73 -20.88
N ALA A 227 -28.17 -13.79 -20.95
CA ALA A 227 -27.33 -14.69 -20.18
C ALA A 227 -26.31 -13.91 -19.36
N GLY A 228 -25.65 -14.61 -18.45
CA GLY A 228 -24.52 -14.10 -17.71
C GLY A 228 -24.87 -13.18 -16.55
N VAL A 229 -23.82 -12.83 -15.82
CA VAL A 229 -23.78 -11.79 -14.80
C VAL A 229 -22.80 -10.71 -15.24
N ARG A 230 -23.14 -9.45 -15.00
CA ARG A 230 -22.42 -8.32 -15.62
C ARG A 230 -21.02 -8.13 -15.04
N GLN A 231 -19.99 -8.20 -15.88
CA GLN A 231 -18.62 -7.88 -15.49
C GLN A 231 -18.51 -6.40 -15.10
N GLY A 232 -18.23 -6.13 -13.83
CA GLY A 232 -18.23 -4.78 -13.24
C GLY A 232 -19.34 -4.55 -12.20
N CYS A 233 -20.32 -5.45 -12.11
CA CYS A 233 -21.31 -5.46 -11.03
C CYS A 233 -20.66 -5.96 -9.73
N PRO A 234 -20.77 -5.23 -8.60
CA PRO A 234 -20.20 -5.67 -7.32
C PRO A 234 -20.78 -6.96 -6.74
N LEU A 235 -21.98 -7.36 -7.17
CA LEU A 235 -22.67 -8.57 -6.73
C LEU A 235 -22.29 -9.79 -7.59
N ALA A 236 -21.97 -9.59 -8.87
CA ALA A 236 -21.74 -10.67 -9.83
C ALA A 236 -20.69 -11.71 -9.40
N PRO A 237 -19.52 -11.35 -8.82
CA PRO A 237 -18.56 -12.34 -8.36
C PRO A 237 -19.10 -13.28 -7.28
N LEU A 238 -19.99 -12.78 -6.41
CA LEU A 238 -20.60 -13.59 -5.35
C LEU A 238 -21.67 -14.54 -5.90
N LEU A 239 -22.40 -14.10 -6.93
CA LEU A 239 -23.38 -14.96 -7.62
C LEU A 239 -22.69 -16.12 -8.34
N TYR A 240 -21.49 -15.89 -8.90
CA TYR A 240 -20.73 -16.94 -9.56
C TYR A 240 -20.33 -18.08 -8.59
N LEU A 241 -20.15 -17.79 -7.30
CA LEU A 241 -19.75 -18.82 -6.33
C LEU A 241 -20.79 -19.95 -6.19
N PHE A 242 -22.08 -19.68 -6.42
CA PHE A 242 -23.11 -20.71 -6.45
C PHE A 242 -22.91 -21.70 -7.61
N ILE A 243 -22.39 -21.22 -8.74
CA ILE A 243 -22.06 -22.04 -9.90
C ILE A 243 -20.79 -22.84 -9.64
N ALA A 244 -19.77 -22.22 -9.03
CA ALA A 244 -18.55 -22.90 -8.62
C ALA A 244 -18.83 -24.03 -7.62
N GLN A 245 -19.71 -23.79 -6.64
CA GLN A 245 -20.17 -24.81 -5.69
C GLN A 245 -20.92 -25.95 -6.37
N ALA A 246 -21.77 -25.66 -7.36
CA ALA A 246 -22.45 -26.68 -8.16
C ALA A 246 -21.48 -27.60 -8.90
N LEU A 247 -20.36 -27.07 -9.40
CA LEU A 247 -19.30 -27.89 -10.00
C LEU A 247 -18.66 -28.82 -8.96
N LEU A 248 -18.28 -28.30 -7.78
CA LEU A 248 -17.69 -29.12 -6.71
C LEU A 248 -18.63 -30.26 -6.28
N CYS A 249 -19.91 -29.97 -6.07
CA CYS A 249 -20.90 -30.99 -5.71
C CYS A 249 -21.03 -32.05 -6.80
N LEU A 250 -21.12 -31.66 -8.07
CA LEU A 250 -21.22 -32.61 -9.19
C LEU A 250 -19.98 -33.51 -9.29
N LEU A 251 -18.78 -32.95 -9.16
CA LEU A 251 -17.54 -33.72 -9.21
C LEU A 251 -17.52 -34.77 -8.09
N ARG A 252 -17.91 -34.40 -6.87
CA ARG A 252 -17.97 -35.34 -5.74
C ARG A 252 -19.05 -36.41 -5.90
N GLU A 253 -20.24 -36.05 -6.41
CA GLU A 253 -21.32 -37.00 -6.72
C GLU A 253 -20.87 -38.05 -7.74
N ARG A 254 -20.04 -37.64 -8.71
CA ARG A 254 -19.41 -38.52 -9.70
C ARG A 254 -18.18 -39.27 -9.17
N ASN A 255 -17.93 -39.21 -7.86
CA ASN A 255 -16.76 -39.79 -7.19
C ASN A 255 -15.42 -39.34 -7.79
N LEU A 256 -15.37 -38.14 -8.36
CA LEU A 256 -14.14 -37.50 -8.82
C LEU A 256 -13.50 -36.74 -7.66
N GLY A 257 -12.16 -36.71 -7.64
CA GLY A 257 -11.39 -36.17 -6.53
C GLY A 257 -10.32 -37.12 -6.02
N ILE A 258 -9.45 -36.60 -5.16
CA ILE A 258 -8.38 -37.35 -4.50
C ILE A 258 -8.48 -37.23 -2.98
N ASP A 259 -8.13 -38.31 -2.29
CA ASP A 259 -8.02 -38.34 -0.83
C ASP A 259 -6.56 -38.13 -0.41
N VAL A 260 -6.30 -37.04 0.31
CA VAL A 260 -4.98 -36.66 0.81
C VAL A 260 -5.11 -36.09 2.22
N ALA A 261 -4.26 -36.52 3.16
CA ALA A 261 -4.26 -36.06 4.55
C ALA A 261 -5.62 -36.16 5.26
N GLY A 262 -6.38 -37.23 4.98
CA GLY A 262 -7.70 -37.47 5.57
C GLY A 262 -8.81 -36.55 5.04
N GLN A 263 -8.55 -35.82 3.95
CA GLN A 263 -9.52 -34.94 3.31
C GLN A 263 -9.66 -35.31 1.83
N ARG A 264 -10.90 -35.22 1.33
CA ARG A 264 -11.22 -35.42 -0.09
C ARG A 264 -11.28 -34.09 -0.81
N PHE A 265 -10.43 -33.91 -1.82
CA PHE A 265 -10.39 -32.72 -2.66
C PHE A 265 -10.87 -33.07 -4.07
N ALA A 266 -11.95 -32.42 -4.52
CA ALA A 266 -12.44 -32.59 -5.90
C ALA A 266 -11.77 -31.61 -6.87
N ALA A 267 -11.57 -30.36 -6.43
CA ALA A 267 -10.89 -29.34 -7.19
C ALA A 267 -10.31 -28.28 -6.24
N LEU A 268 -9.44 -27.41 -6.75
CA LEU A 268 -9.10 -26.12 -6.15
C LEU A 268 -9.69 -25.04 -7.04
N GLN A 269 -10.36 -24.05 -6.46
CA GLN A 269 -11.07 -23.03 -7.23
C GLN A 269 -10.73 -21.63 -6.74
N PHE A 270 -10.55 -20.71 -7.68
CA PHE A 270 -10.45 -19.29 -7.42
C PHE A 270 -11.33 -18.55 -8.43
N ALA A 271 -12.56 -18.27 -8.01
CA ALA A 271 -13.61 -17.77 -8.88
C ALA A 271 -13.87 -18.76 -10.03
N ASP A 272 -13.66 -18.35 -11.29
CA ASP A 272 -13.78 -19.17 -12.50
C ASP A 272 -12.55 -20.05 -12.81
N ASP A 273 -11.38 -19.74 -12.22
CA ASP A 273 -10.22 -20.63 -12.34
C ASP A 273 -10.46 -21.90 -11.50
N ALA A 274 -10.31 -23.08 -12.10
CA ALA A 274 -10.55 -24.35 -11.44
C ALA A 274 -9.48 -25.40 -11.81
N GLU A 275 -8.83 -25.96 -10.80
CA GLU A 275 -7.89 -27.07 -10.91
C GLU A 275 -8.53 -28.35 -10.37
N VAL A 276 -9.08 -29.18 -11.26
CA VAL A 276 -9.79 -30.42 -10.88
C VAL A 276 -8.79 -31.55 -10.64
N LEU A 277 -8.96 -32.29 -9.55
CA LEU A 277 -8.05 -33.36 -9.14
C LEU A 277 -8.70 -34.71 -9.42
N LEU A 278 -8.02 -35.57 -10.19
CA LEU A 278 -8.48 -36.93 -10.48
C LEU A 278 -7.42 -37.96 -10.06
N PRO A 279 -7.82 -39.15 -9.60
CA PRO A 279 -6.88 -40.17 -9.15
C PRO A 279 -6.09 -40.80 -10.29
N SER A 280 -6.65 -40.92 -11.50
CA SER A 280 -5.96 -41.41 -12.71
C SER A 280 -6.33 -40.57 -13.95
N ALA A 281 -5.51 -40.71 -15.00
CA ALA A 281 -5.87 -40.26 -16.34
C ALA A 281 -7.10 -41.02 -16.89
N ASP A 282 -7.37 -42.24 -16.41
CA ASP A 282 -8.53 -43.05 -16.79
C ASP A 282 -9.87 -42.44 -16.34
N ASP A 283 -9.83 -41.49 -15.40
CA ASP A 283 -11.02 -40.78 -14.93
C ASP A 283 -11.37 -39.56 -15.81
N ILE A 284 -10.52 -39.20 -16.77
CA ILE A 284 -10.73 -38.05 -17.66
C ILE A 284 -12.04 -38.17 -18.46
N PRO A 285 -12.45 -39.33 -19.01
CA PRO A 285 -13.76 -39.47 -19.66
C PRO A 285 -14.93 -39.16 -18.73
N SER A 286 -14.89 -39.63 -17.48
CA SER A 286 -15.91 -39.34 -16.45
C SER A 286 -15.94 -37.85 -16.12
N PHE A 287 -14.77 -37.22 -16.01
CA PHE A 287 -14.65 -35.78 -15.87
C PHE A 287 -15.24 -35.01 -17.06
N LEU A 288 -14.89 -35.36 -18.30
CA LEU A 288 -15.42 -34.70 -19.50
C LEU A 288 -16.94 -34.84 -19.60
N SER A 289 -17.49 -36.00 -19.23
CA SER A 289 -18.93 -36.24 -19.13
C SER A 289 -19.59 -35.36 -18.06
N ALA A 290 -18.96 -35.23 -16.89
CA ALA A 290 -19.41 -34.30 -15.84
C ALA A 290 -19.37 -32.84 -16.32
N MET A 291 -18.31 -32.44 -17.03
CA MET A 291 -18.20 -31.10 -17.62
C MET A 291 -19.23 -30.82 -18.70
N ALA A 292 -19.60 -31.81 -19.52
CA ALA A 292 -20.68 -31.69 -20.49
C ALA A 292 -22.02 -31.47 -19.77
N THR A 293 -22.32 -32.30 -18.77
CA THR A 293 -23.53 -32.21 -17.93
C THR A 293 -23.62 -30.87 -17.20
N PHE A 294 -22.49 -30.42 -16.63
CA PHE A 294 -22.36 -29.12 -15.98
C PHE A 294 -22.57 -27.98 -16.96
N GLY A 295 -21.96 -28.06 -18.14
CA GLY A 295 -22.16 -27.09 -19.21
C GLY A 295 -23.64 -26.99 -19.58
N ASP A 296 -24.29 -28.10 -19.89
CA ASP A 296 -25.70 -28.12 -20.31
C ASP A 296 -26.64 -27.53 -19.25
N ALA A 297 -26.29 -27.67 -17.97
CA ALA A 297 -27.05 -27.08 -16.88
C ALA A 297 -26.79 -25.58 -16.69
N THR A 298 -25.53 -25.15 -16.78
CA THR A 298 -25.08 -23.84 -16.26
C THR A 298 -24.67 -22.84 -17.33
N GLY A 299 -24.53 -23.29 -18.58
CA GLY A 299 -23.92 -22.54 -19.67
C GLY A 299 -22.38 -22.52 -19.65
N GLN A 300 -21.73 -23.03 -18.59
CA GLN A 300 -20.26 -23.03 -18.46
C GLN A 300 -19.61 -24.12 -19.30
N ARG A 301 -19.14 -23.76 -20.50
CA ARG A 301 -18.42 -24.69 -21.38
C ARG A 301 -16.91 -24.61 -21.21
N LEU A 302 -16.29 -25.77 -21.07
CA LEU A 302 -14.84 -25.91 -21.04
C LEU A 302 -14.23 -25.49 -22.39
N ASN A 303 -13.10 -24.79 -22.33
CA ASN A 303 -12.25 -24.50 -23.44
C ASN A 303 -11.16 -25.57 -23.54
N VAL A 304 -11.43 -26.60 -24.36
CA VAL A 304 -10.57 -27.79 -24.49
C VAL A 304 -9.14 -27.41 -24.87
N GLU A 305 -8.96 -26.47 -25.79
CA GLU A 305 -7.64 -26.04 -26.28
C GLU A 305 -6.78 -25.36 -25.21
N LYS A 306 -7.41 -24.70 -24.24
CA LYS A 306 -6.69 -24.02 -23.14
C LYS A 306 -6.63 -24.85 -21.87
N THR A 307 -7.38 -25.93 -21.80
CA THR A 307 -7.41 -26.84 -20.66
C THR A 307 -6.21 -27.78 -20.71
N LYS A 308 -5.49 -27.90 -19.59
CA LYS A 308 -4.24 -28.67 -19.51
C LYS A 308 -4.33 -29.72 -18.42
N VAL A 309 -3.73 -30.89 -18.68
CA VAL A 309 -3.59 -31.98 -17.72
C VAL A 309 -2.16 -31.99 -17.20
N LEU A 310 -1.98 -31.76 -15.90
CA LEU A 310 -0.70 -31.84 -15.22
C LEU A 310 -0.67 -33.10 -14.34
N PRO A 311 0.12 -34.13 -14.67
CA PRO A 311 0.37 -35.25 -13.79
C PRO A 311 1.15 -34.78 -12.55
N ILE A 312 0.78 -35.25 -11.36
CA ILE A 312 1.42 -34.89 -10.09
C ILE A 312 1.69 -36.12 -9.21
N GLY A 313 2.73 -36.09 -8.39
CA GLY A 313 3.08 -37.19 -7.49
C GLY A 313 4.18 -38.11 -8.03
N ALA A 314 4.06 -39.41 -7.76
CA ALA A 314 4.92 -40.48 -8.29
C ALA A 314 4.54 -40.82 -9.75
N VAL A 315 4.71 -39.83 -10.64
CA VAL A 315 4.21 -39.86 -12.02
C VAL A 315 4.90 -40.99 -12.84
N PRO A 316 4.14 -41.79 -13.61
CA PRO A 316 4.70 -42.78 -14.54
C PRO A 316 5.56 -42.16 -15.65
N SER A 317 6.58 -42.88 -16.13
CA SER A 317 7.52 -42.39 -17.16
C SER A 317 6.91 -42.19 -18.55
N ASP A 318 5.85 -42.93 -18.90
CA ASP A 318 5.35 -43.05 -20.28
C ASP A 318 3.92 -42.49 -20.46
N LEU A 319 3.67 -41.27 -19.99
CA LEU A 319 2.37 -40.62 -20.23
C LEU A 319 2.28 -40.07 -21.66
N PRO A 320 1.16 -40.32 -22.37
CA PRO A 320 0.99 -39.80 -23.72
C PRO A 320 0.91 -38.26 -23.70
N PRO A 321 1.31 -37.57 -24.79
CA PRO A 321 1.27 -36.10 -24.88
C PRO A 321 -0.15 -35.53 -24.85
N THR A 322 -1.16 -36.39 -25.06
CA THR A 322 -2.57 -36.05 -24.94
C THR A 322 -3.30 -37.17 -24.22
N ALA A 323 -4.31 -36.82 -23.43
CA ALA A 323 -5.21 -37.75 -22.77
C ALA A 323 -6.65 -37.36 -23.09
N HIS A 324 -7.35 -38.17 -23.88
CA HIS A 324 -8.73 -37.93 -24.32
C HIS A 324 -8.96 -36.53 -24.94
N GLY A 325 -8.01 -36.07 -25.77
CA GLY A 325 -8.08 -34.77 -26.44
C GLY A 325 -7.64 -33.57 -25.59
N LEU A 326 -7.29 -33.78 -24.32
CA LEU A 326 -6.66 -32.76 -23.47
C LEU A 326 -5.14 -32.86 -23.57
N GLN A 327 -4.47 -31.70 -23.60
CA GLN A 327 -3.01 -31.63 -23.65
C GLN A 327 -2.42 -32.02 -22.29
N VAL A 328 -1.54 -33.03 -22.29
CA VAL A 328 -0.73 -33.39 -21.10
C VAL A 328 0.52 -32.52 -21.11
N VAL A 329 0.80 -31.86 -19.99
CA VAL A 329 1.91 -30.92 -19.83
C VAL A 329 2.79 -31.29 -18.65
N SER A 330 4.07 -30.94 -18.72
CA SER A 330 5.01 -31.06 -17.60
C SER A 330 4.87 -29.94 -16.58
N GLU A 331 4.32 -28.79 -17.00
CA GLU A 331 4.05 -27.65 -16.15
C GLU A 331 2.77 -26.89 -16.55
N ALA A 332 2.14 -26.27 -15.56
CA ALA A 332 0.96 -25.42 -15.76
C ALA A 332 1.03 -24.21 -14.81
N THR A 333 0.40 -23.10 -15.21
CA THR A 333 0.39 -21.87 -14.41
C THR A 333 -1.02 -21.59 -13.91
N SER A 334 -1.16 -21.38 -12.60
CA SER A 334 -2.40 -20.91 -11.96
C SER A 334 -2.08 -19.79 -10.99
N LEU A 335 -2.96 -18.79 -10.91
CA LEU A 335 -2.83 -17.62 -10.02
C LEU A 335 -1.49 -16.89 -10.13
N GLY A 336 -0.87 -16.95 -11.31
CA GLY A 336 0.46 -16.39 -11.55
C GLY A 336 1.54 -17.10 -10.73
N VAL A 337 1.48 -18.42 -10.59
CA VAL A 337 2.56 -19.29 -10.11
C VAL A 337 2.57 -20.53 -11.01
N THR A 338 3.77 -21.03 -11.34
CA THR A 338 3.94 -22.18 -12.24
C THR A 338 4.23 -23.42 -11.41
N PHE A 339 3.51 -24.50 -11.69
CA PHE A 339 3.56 -25.76 -10.99
C PHE A 339 4.04 -26.85 -11.94
N ALA A 340 4.84 -27.76 -11.40
CA ALA A 340 5.30 -28.96 -12.07
C ALA A 340 5.22 -30.11 -11.06
N SER A 341 5.19 -31.35 -11.55
CA SER A 341 5.31 -32.50 -10.64
C SER A 341 6.64 -32.41 -9.91
N THR A 342 7.76 -32.50 -10.62
CA THR A 342 9.08 -32.46 -10.03
C THR A 342 9.64 -31.04 -10.09
N PRO A 343 10.17 -30.49 -8.97
CA PRO A 343 10.88 -29.23 -9.02
C PRO A 343 12.10 -29.33 -9.93
N ASP A 344 12.17 -28.48 -10.96
CA ASP A 344 13.36 -28.31 -11.80
C ASP A 344 14.04 -26.98 -11.44
N PRO A 345 15.23 -27.01 -10.81
CA PRO A 345 16.00 -25.82 -10.49
C PRO A 345 16.35 -24.97 -11.72
N ALA A 346 16.59 -25.58 -12.89
CA ALA A 346 16.91 -24.86 -14.11
C ALA A 346 15.68 -24.09 -14.61
N ALA A 347 14.51 -24.74 -14.70
CA ALA A 347 13.25 -24.06 -15.01
C ALA A 347 12.90 -22.98 -13.97
N ALA A 348 13.20 -23.19 -12.69
CA ALA A 348 13.03 -22.16 -11.66
C ALA A 348 13.90 -20.92 -11.92
N ALA A 349 15.16 -21.10 -12.31
CA ALA A 349 16.06 -20.01 -12.67
C ALA A 349 15.57 -19.24 -13.91
N THR A 350 15.15 -19.96 -14.97
CA THR A 350 14.57 -19.36 -16.19
C THR A 350 13.33 -18.52 -15.87
N ARG A 351 12.43 -19.01 -15.01
CA ARG A 351 11.23 -18.26 -14.60
C ARG A 351 11.56 -16.98 -13.85
N TRP A 352 12.60 -16.98 -13.01
CA TRP A 352 13.07 -15.76 -12.37
C TRP A 352 13.61 -14.74 -13.39
N GLN A 353 14.21 -15.21 -14.47
CA GLN A 353 14.65 -14.37 -15.58
C GLN A 353 13.46 -13.76 -16.33
N GLU A 354 12.41 -14.52 -16.63
CA GLU A 354 11.18 -13.98 -17.24
C GLU A 354 10.50 -12.92 -16.36
N VAL A 355 10.46 -13.14 -15.04
CA VAL A 355 9.95 -12.15 -14.08
C VAL A 355 10.77 -10.87 -14.16
N LEU A 356 12.10 -10.98 -14.20
CA LEU A 356 13.01 -9.85 -14.35
C LEU A 356 12.78 -9.11 -15.67
N GLU A 357 12.64 -9.81 -16.79
CA GLU A 357 12.33 -9.20 -18.10
C GLU A 357 11.01 -8.42 -18.04
N GLY A 358 9.99 -8.97 -17.37
CA GLY A 358 8.73 -8.28 -17.13
C GLY A 358 8.88 -7.00 -16.27
N VAL A 359 9.82 -7.00 -15.32
CA VAL A 359 10.18 -5.82 -14.51
C VAL A 359 10.95 -4.80 -15.36
N GLU A 360 11.92 -5.23 -16.15
CA GLU A 360 12.70 -4.37 -17.04
C GLU A 360 11.83 -3.72 -18.12
N ALA A 361 10.88 -4.45 -18.70
CA ALA A 361 9.88 -3.90 -19.61
C ALA A 361 8.98 -2.87 -18.90
N CYS A 362 8.64 -3.11 -17.64
CA CYS A 362 7.93 -2.13 -16.82
C CYS A 362 8.77 -0.87 -16.59
N TYR A 363 10.06 -1.04 -16.26
CA TYR A 363 11.00 0.05 -16.08
C TYR A 363 11.21 0.84 -17.37
N GLY A 364 11.25 0.19 -18.53
CA GLY A 364 11.28 0.88 -19.84
C GLY A 364 10.07 1.80 -20.04
N ARG A 365 8.87 1.33 -19.69
CA ARG A 365 7.65 2.18 -19.71
C ARG A 365 7.70 3.32 -18.70
N ILE A 366 8.28 3.12 -17.52
CA ILE A 366 8.46 4.19 -16.53
C ILE A 366 9.50 5.21 -17.02
N ALA A 367 10.58 4.74 -17.66
CA ALA A 367 11.63 5.57 -18.21
C ALA A 367 11.13 6.48 -19.34
N SER A 368 10.12 6.04 -20.12
CA SER A 368 9.51 6.85 -21.17
C SER A 368 8.73 8.05 -20.62
N LEU A 369 8.35 8.04 -19.33
CA LEU A 369 7.73 9.16 -18.63
C LEU A 369 8.79 10.22 -18.28
N ARG A 370 9.15 11.05 -19.27
CA ARG A 370 10.25 12.03 -19.17
C ARG A 370 10.16 13.04 -18.03
N ARG A 371 8.98 13.21 -17.42
CA ARG A 371 8.72 14.20 -16.34
C ARG A 371 8.80 13.63 -14.92
N LEU A 372 9.12 12.35 -14.73
CA LEU A 372 9.27 11.79 -13.39
C LEU A 372 10.60 12.23 -12.76
N SER A 373 10.55 12.69 -11.50
CA SER A 373 11.74 12.98 -10.68
C SER A 373 12.47 11.69 -10.28
N ILE A 374 13.68 11.79 -9.71
CA ILE A 374 14.40 10.63 -9.15
C ILE A 374 13.52 9.88 -8.13
N PHE A 375 12.90 10.61 -7.20
CA PHE A 375 11.94 10.05 -6.25
C PHE A 375 10.74 9.40 -6.94
N GLY A 376 10.16 10.07 -7.95
CA GLY A 376 9.03 9.52 -8.70
C GLY A 376 9.38 8.22 -9.43
N ARG A 377 10.61 8.10 -9.94
CA ARG A 377 11.12 6.87 -10.57
C ARG A 377 11.37 5.76 -9.54
N GLY A 378 11.91 6.09 -8.36
CA GLY A 378 12.09 5.12 -7.26
C GLY A 378 10.76 4.61 -6.70
N LEU A 379 9.78 5.49 -6.54
CA LEU A 379 8.43 5.10 -6.13
C LEU A 379 7.75 4.22 -7.18
N ALA A 380 7.85 4.61 -8.46
CA ALA A 380 7.28 3.82 -9.56
C ALA A 380 7.97 2.46 -9.73
N SER A 381 9.29 2.39 -9.50
CA SER A 381 10.02 1.14 -9.59
C SER A 381 9.58 0.17 -8.49
N ALA A 382 9.42 0.64 -7.26
CA ALA A 382 8.90 -0.15 -6.15
C ALA A 382 7.45 -0.60 -6.40
N ALA A 383 6.58 0.35 -6.77
CA ALA A 383 5.14 0.10 -6.90
C ALA A 383 4.76 -0.81 -8.08
N TYR A 384 5.47 -0.71 -9.21
CA TYR A 384 5.09 -1.42 -10.45
C TYR A 384 6.09 -2.49 -10.91
N GLY A 385 7.36 -2.38 -10.51
CA GLY A 385 8.39 -3.38 -10.81
C GLY A 385 8.57 -4.35 -9.66
N VAL A 386 9.10 -3.89 -8.52
CA VAL A 386 9.43 -4.76 -7.37
C VAL A 386 8.21 -5.52 -6.85
N SER A 387 7.02 -4.91 -6.86
CA SER A 387 5.77 -5.59 -6.48
C SER A 387 5.49 -6.88 -7.29
N ARG A 388 5.95 -6.97 -8.54
CA ARG A 388 5.84 -8.18 -9.38
C ARG A 388 6.73 -9.32 -8.89
N LEU A 389 7.88 -8.99 -8.31
CA LEU A 389 8.80 -9.94 -7.69
C LEU A 389 8.28 -10.41 -6.34
N LEU A 390 7.80 -9.51 -5.49
CA LEU A 390 7.38 -9.85 -4.12
C LEU A 390 6.30 -10.93 -4.09
N TYR A 391 5.29 -10.81 -4.95
CA TYR A 391 4.25 -11.83 -5.07
C TYR A 391 4.81 -13.19 -5.49
N ARG A 392 5.73 -13.22 -6.47
CA ARG A 392 6.38 -14.46 -6.91
C ARG A 392 7.30 -15.03 -5.82
N ALA A 393 7.99 -14.17 -5.06
CA ALA A 393 8.91 -14.58 -4.02
C ALA A 393 8.20 -15.21 -2.82
N GLU A 394 7.00 -14.72 -2.50
CA GLU A 394 6.15 -15.31 -1.45
C GLU A 394 5.85 -16.79 -1.70
N PHE A 395 5.65 -17.18 -2.96
CA PHE A 395 5.26 -18.55 -3.31
C PHE A 395 6.37 -19.39 -3.93
N SER A 396 7.29 -18.80 -4.69
CA SER A 396 8.35 -19.51 -5.41
C SER A 396 9.72 -19.47 -4.70
N GLY A 397 9.78 -18.90 -3.50
CA GLY A 397 11.01 -18.77 -2.72
C GLY A 397 11.85 -17.56 -3.12
N HIS A 398 13.09 -17.47 -2.64
CA HIS A 398 13.96 -16.33 -2.94
C HIS A 398 14.50 -16.36 -4.37
N PRO A 399 14.55 -15.20 -5.06
CA PRO A 399 15.20 -15.12 -6.37
C PRO A 399 16.70 -15.45 -6.25
N PRO A 400 17.30 -16.06 -7.29
CA PRO A 400 18.74 -16.25 -7.35
C PRO A 400 19.50 -14.93 -7.17
N THR A 401 20.71 -15.01 -6.62
CA THR A 401 21.58 -13.83 -6.41
C THR A 401 21.75 -13.03 -7.70
N ALA A 402 21.97 -13.71 -8.84
CA ALA A 402 22.12 -13.07 -10.15
C ALA A 402 20.88 -12.24 -10.56
N THR A 403 19.67 -12.75 -10.30
CA THR A 403 18.41 -12.03 -10.56
C THR A 403 18.28 -10.80 -9.66
N THR A 404 18.65 -10.94 -8.38
CA THR A 404 18.61 -9.84 -7.40
C THR A 404 19.58 -8.72 -7.76
N GLU A 405 20.81 -9.07 -8.16
CA GLU A 405 21.79 -8.09 -8.64
C GLU A 405 21.34 -7.41 -9.94
N ALA A 406 20.76 -8.16 -10.87
CA ALA A 406 20.25 -7.60 -12.13
C ALA A 406 19.09 -6.63 -11.88
N LEU A 407 18.17 -6.96 -10.96
CA LEU A 407 17.14 -6.05 -10.50
C LEU A 407 17.72 -4.78 -9.88
N GLN A 408 18.74 -4.90 -9.05
CA GLN A 408 19.40 -3.73 -8.44
C GLN A 408 20.06 -2.83 -9.49
N ARG A 409 20.70 -3.42 -10.51
CA ARG A 409 21.26 -2.70 -11.67
C ARG A 409 20.16 -2.01 -12.47
N ALA A 410 19.08 -2.72 -12.80
CA ALA A 410 17.95 -2.18 -13.56
C ALA A 410 17.26 -1.03 -12.82
N THR A 411 17.07 -1.17 -11.51
CA THR A 411 16.48 -0.14 -10.65
C THR A 411 17.39 1.08 -10.55
N SER A 412 18.68 0.89 -10.31
CA SER A 412 19.68 1.97 -10.30
C SER A 412 19.72 2.71 -11.65
N LYS A 413 19.67 1.98 -12.77
CA LYS A 413 19.66 2.57 -14.12
C LYS A 413 18.41 3.42 -14.35
N LEU A 414 17.23 2.96 -13.92
CA LEU A 414 15.98 3.72 -14.03
C LEU A 414 16.00 4.97 -13.15
N VAL A 415 16.35 4.82 -11.88
CA VAL A 415 16.37 5.92 -10.90
C VAL A 415 17.44 6.94 -11.27
N GLY A 416 18.62 6.50 -11.69
CA GLY A 416 19.77 7.34 -12.06
C GLY A 416 19.87 7.75 -13.54
N ARG A 417 18.94 7.33 -14.42
CA ARG A 417 18.97 7.58 -15.88
C ARG A 417 20.29 7.20 -16.58
N GLY A 418 20.95 6.14 -16.12
CA GLY A 418 22.22 5.70 -16.73
C GLY A 418 23.41 6.64 -16.49
N GLN A 419 23.29 7.66 -15.63
CA GLN A 419 24.48 8.24 -15.02
C GLN A 419 25.04 7.19 -14.06
N ALA A 420 26.22 6.64 -14.38
CA ALA A 420 26.94 5.83 -13.40
C ALA A 420 27.09 6.68 -12.13
N PRO A 421 26.81 6.13 -10.94
CA PRO A 421 27.20 6.84 -9.73
C PRO A 421 28.71 7.02 -9.83
N HIS A 422 29.20 8.27 -9.83
CA HIS A 422 30.63 8.52 -9.67
C HIS A 422 31.15 7.65 -8.51
N ALA A 423 32.40 7.21 -8.54
CA ALA A 423 32.95 6.36 -7.47
C ALA A 423 32.81 7.01 -6.06
N GLN A 424 32.67 8.34 -5.97
CA GLN A 424 32.32 9.11 -4.77
C GLN A 424 30.80 9.21 -4.45
N GLN A 425 29.93 8.87 -5.40
CA GLN A 425 28.47 8.73 -5.29
C GLN A 425 28.01 7.28 -4.99
N ARG A 426 28.91 6.38 -4.59
CA ARG A 426 28.51 5.13 -3.90
C ARG A 426 27.69 5.35 -2.62
N ARG A 427 27.48 6.61 -2.20
CA ARG A 427 26.60 7.00 -1.10
C ARG A 427 25.15 7.30 -1.53
N PHE A 428 24.63 6.60 -2.54
CA PHE A 428 23.19 6.36 -2.64
C PHE A 428 22.88 5.00 -1.99
N ALA A 429 23.06 4.93 -0.67
CA ALA A 429 22.64 3.77 0.15
C ALA A 429 22.38 4.14 1.61
N GLU A 430 22.16 5.41 1.93
CA GLU A 430 21.45 5.77 3.15
C GLU A 430 20.02 6.13 2.73
N TYR A 431 19.12 5.17 2.95
CA TYR A 431 17.68 5.38 2.92
C TYR A 431 17.35 6.66 3.70
N PRO A 432 16.53 7.60 3.16
CA PRO A 432 15.86 8.55 4.01
C PRO A 432 14.79 7.77 4.79
N ASP A 433 15.15 7.38 6.01
CA ASP A 433 14.32 6.89 7.12
C ASP A 433 12.82 6.69 6.81
N GLY A 434 12.35 5.43 6.87
CA GLY A 434 10.95 5.22 7.27
C GLY A 434 10.20 3.96 6.85
N ILE A 435 10.76 3.01 6.09
CA ILE A 435 10.16 1.68 5.94
C ILE A 435 11.26 0.61 6.01
N ASP A 436 11.16 -0.17 7.10
CA ASP A 436 11.73 -1.49 7.38
C ASP A 436 13.24 -1.65 7.54
N HIS A 437 13.75 -1.19 8.69
CA HIS A 437 14.92 -1.78 9.36
C HIS A 437 14.56 -2.40 10.74
N GLU A 438 13.50 -1.93 11.39
CA GLU A 438 13.27 -2.19 12.83
C GLU A 438 12.86 -3.63 13.18
N PHE A 439 12.31 -4.43 12.25
CA PHE A 439 12.00 -5.85 12.49
C PHE A 439 13.20 -6.78 12.19
N PHE A 440 14.06 -6.38 11.26
CA PHE A 440 15.21 -7.16 10.83
C PHE A 440 16.35 -7.12 11.85
N ASP A 441 16.51 -6.00 12.56
CA ASP A 441 17.61 -5.81 13.53
C ASP A 441 17.45 -6.66 14.81
N PHE A 442 16.22 -6.97 15.27
CA PHE A 442 16.00 -7.86 16.43
C PHE A 442 16.27 -9.33 16.12
N ALA A 443 15.85 -9.78 14.94
CA ALA A 443 16.12 -11.14 14.46
C ALA A 443 17.62 -11.34 14.16
N ALA A 444 18.29 -10.31 13.63
CA ALA A 444 19.74 -10.33 13.39
C ALA A 444 20.57 -10.33 14.69
N ALA A 445 20.03 -9.81 15.80
CA ALA A 445 20.65 -9.85 17.13
C ALA A 445 20.39 -11.16 17.91
N GLY A 446 19.65 -12.11 17.32
CA GLY A 446 19.36 -13.41 17.95
C GLY A 446 18.29 -13.37 19.05
N ILE A 447 17.51 -12.28 19.15
CA ILE A 447 16.43 -12.15 20.15
C ILE A 447 15.15 -12.70 19.52
N SER A 448 14.68 -13.83 20.03
CA SER A 448 13.60 -14.62 19.44
C SER A 448 12.38 -14.75 20.35
N THR A 449 12.50 -14.36 21.63
CA THR A 449 11.42 -14.47 22.62
C THR A 449 11.19 -13.19 23.43
N LEU A 450 9.98 -13.02 23.96
CA LEU A 450 9.62 -11.90 24.84
C LEU A 450 10.42 -11.92 26.16
N GLY A 451 10.77 -13.10 26.65
CA GLY A 451 11.62 -13.25 27.85
C GLY A 451 13.04 -12.74 27.63
N GLU A 452 13.65 -13.03 26.48
CA GLU A 452 14.96 -12.50 26.09
C GLU A 452 14.94 -10.96 25.96
N LEU A 453 13.85 -10.39 25.45
CA LEU A 453 13.65 -8.95 25.35
C LEU A 453 13.50 -8.27 26.73
N LEU A 454 12.83 -8.93 27.70
CA LEU A 454 12.66 -8.42 29.06
C LEU A 454 13.93 -8.56 29.90
N HIS A 455 14.67 -9.67 29.78
CA HIS A 455 16.00 -9.82 30.38
C HIS A 455 16.99 -8.78 29.82
N LEU A 456 16.91 -8.48 28.52
CA LEU A 456 17.69 -7.39 27.92
C LEU A 456 17.28 -6.03 28.52
N ARG A 457 15.99 -5.75 28.70
CA ARG A 457 15.49 -4.52 29.38
C ARG A 457 16.04 -4.42 30.81
N GLN A 458 15.98 -5.49 31.60
CA GLN A 458 16.48 -5.53 32.99
C GLN A 458 18.00 -5.37 33.06
N ALA A 459 18.75 -6.09 32.21
CA ALA A 459 20.21 -5.94 32.12
C ALA A 459 20.62 -4.52 31.70
N LEU A 460 19.88 -3.88 30.78
CA LEU A 460 20.12 -2.50 30.36
C LEU A 460 19.75 -1.46 31.44
N THR A 461 18.79 -1.76 32.31
CA THR A 461 18.36 -0.86 33.41
C THR A 461 19.18 -1.05 34.69
N ALA A 462 19.75 -2.24 34.92
CA ALA A 462 20.59 -2.53 36.09
C ALA A 462 22.04 -2.03 35.98
N VAL A 463 22.51 -1.65 34.78
CA VAL A 463 23.89 -1.16 34.57
C VAL A 463 23.97 0.34 34.86
N HIS A 464 24.50 0.70 36.03
CA HIS A 464 24.61 2.10 36.47
C HIS A 464 25.86 2.85 35.98
N SER A 465 26.85 2.20 35.36
CA SER A 465 28.03 2.93 34.83
C SER A 465 28.76 2.18 33.70
N GLN A 466 29.36 2.97 32.78
CA GLN A 466 29.76 2.58 31.42
C GLN A 466 30.91 1.55 31.25
N ALA A 467 31.43 0.90 32.30
CA ALA A 467 32.73 0.20 32.22
C ALA A 467 32.68 -1.34 32.05
N ALA A 468 31.65 -2.05 32.54
CA ALA A 468 31.67 -3.52 32.58
C ALA A 468 31.26 -4.23 31.26
N TYR A 469 30.66 -3.50 30.31
CA TYR A 469 30.15 -4.09 29.05
C TYR A 469 31.25 -4.45 28.04
N ARG A 470 32.53 -4.20 28.34
CA ARG A 470 33.64 -4.30 27.37
C ARG A 470 34.15 -5.73 27.10
N MET A 471 33.86 -6.73 27.94
CA MET A 471 34.68 -7.96 27.91
C MET A 471 34.06 -9.24 27.36
N VAL A 472 32.73 -9.40 27.22
CA VAL A 472 32.18 -10.72 26.81
C VAL A 472 31.46 -10.70 25.46
N TRP A 473 30.98 -9.55 24.97
CA TRP A 473 30.20 -9.48 23.73
C TRP A 473 30.77 -8.54 22.65
N PHE A 474 31.92 -7.91 22.89
CA PHE A 474 32.52 -6.93 21.97
C PHE A 474 33.31 -7.56 20.81
N ALA A 475 33.62 -8.86 20.86
CA ALA A 475 34.38 -9.53 19.80
C ALA A 475 33.52 -9.92 18.59
N GLN A 476 32.23 -10.23 18.77
CA GLN A 476 31.34 -10.62 17.67
C GLN A 476 30.61 -9.42 17.01
N LEU A 477 30.38 -8.33 17.73
CA LEU A 477 29.63 -7.17 17.22
C LEU A 477 30.49 -6.06 16.61
N ARG A 478 31.83 -6.17 16.63
CA ARG A 478 32.74 -5.16 16.06
C ARG A 478 32.63 -4.97 14.54
N GLY A 479 31.89 -5.83 13.83
CA GLY A 479 31.66 -5.70 12.39
C GLY A 479 30.50 -4.78 11.98
N ALA A 480 29.52 -4.48 12.85
CA ALA A 480 28.24 -3.95 12.37
C ALA A 480 27.79 -2.60 12.97
N TYR A 481 28.05 -2.27 14.23
CA TYR A 481 27.40 -1.10 14.83
C TYR A 481 28.26 -0.39 15.88
N ALA A 482 28.68 0.84 15.57
CA ALA A 482 29.45 1.68 16.47
C ALA A 482 28.56 2.68 17.23
N PHE A 483 28.51 2.50 18.55
CA PHE A 483 28.48 3.53 19.60
C PHE A 483 27.23 4.41 19.80
N VAL A 484 26.31 4.58 18.85
CA VAL A 484 25.11 5.46 19.01
C VAL A 484 23.93 4.77 19.73
N GLU A 485 23.90 3.45 19.81
CA GLU A 485 22.70 2.70 20.22
C GLU A 485 22.64 2.24 21.68
N ARG A 486 23.16 3.02 22.63
CA ARG A 486 22.95 2.69 24.07
C ARG A 486 21.69 3.30 24.66
N HIS A 487 21.38 4.56 24.35
CA HIS A 487 20.15 5.21 24.81
C HIS A 487 18.95 4.88 23.92
N VAL A 488 19.15 4.90 22.60
CA VAL A 488 18.09 4.68 21.62
C VAL A 488 17.55 3.25 21.70
N ALA A 489 18.40 2.25 21.89
CA ALA A 489 17.96 0.86 22.07
C ALA A 489 17.24 0.65 23.41
N ALA A 490 17.77 1.20 24.52
CA ALA A 490 17.15 1.09 25.84
C ALA A 490 15.79 1.81 25.91
N GLU A 491 15.67 2.98 25.28
CA GLU A 491 14.44 3.78 25.21
C GLU A 491 13.42 3.12 24.26
N ARG A 492 13.85 2.51 23.14
CA ARG A 492 13.01 1.73 22.24
C ARG A 492 12.48 0.45 22.90
N VAL A 493 13.33 -0.28 23.62
CA VAL A 493 12.92 -1.48 24.39
C VAL A 493 11.97 -1.09 25.53
N ALA A 494 12.22 0.02 26.23
CA ALA A 494 11.31 0.53 27.25
C ALA A 494 9.95 0.92 26.67
N LEU A 495 9.91 1.62 25.52
CA LEU A 495 8.66 2.02 24.84
C LEU A 495 7.90 0.82 24.26
N LEU A 496 8.59 -0.20 23.77
CA LEU A 496 7.96 -1.44 23.30
C LEU A 496 7.32 -2.19 24.46
N VAL A 497 8.03 -2.32 25.58
CA VAL A 497 7.52 -3.04 26.76
C VAL A 497 6.45 -2.22 27.50
N ASP A 498 6.53 -0.89 27.51
CA ASP A 498 5.49 -0.01 28.09
C ASP A 498 4.21 0.04 27.24
N ALA A 499 4.30 -0.34 25.96
CA ALA A 499 3.14 -0.53 25.08
C ALA A 499 2.49 -1.92 25.24
N LEU A 500 3.13 -2.86 25.97
CA LEU A 500 2.55 -4.16 26.28
C LEU A 500 1.57 -4.05 27.47
N PRO A 501 0.47 -4.81 27.48
CA PRO A 501 -0.45 -4.78 28.60
C PRO A 501 0.22 -5.26 29.91
N PRO A 502 -0.06 -4.65 31.09
CA PRO A 502 0.69 -4.92 32.32
C PRO A 502 0.74 -6.40 32.76
N GLY A 503 -0.35 -7.16 32.54
CA GLY A 503 -0.40 -8.60 32.88
C GLY A 503 0.56 -9.47 32.05
N TRP A 504 1.03 -8.95 30.91
CA TRP A 504 1.88 -9.65 29.96
C TRP A 504 3.34 -9.53 30.32
N VAL A 505 3.69 -8.31 30.72
CA VAL A 505 4.98 -7.97 31.31
C VAL A 505 5.16 -8.81 32.58
N SER A 506 4.15 -8.85 33.46
CA SER A 506 4.20 -9.64 34.70
C SER A 506 4.31 -11.16 34.47
N ALA A 507 3.58 -11.72 33.50
CA ALA A 507 3.63 -13.16 33.19
C ALA A 507 4.96 -13.56 32.55
N ALA A 508 5.48 -12.73 31.66
CA ALA A 508 6.77 -12.97 31.01
C ALA A 508 7.97 -12.75 31.95
N GLN A 509 7.88 -11.82 32.92
CA GLN A 509 8.85 -11.67 34.00
C GLN A 509 8.88 -12.91 34.89
N SER A 510 7.72 -13.38 35.35
CA SER A 510 7.62 -14.56 36.23
C SER A 510 8.11 -15.84 35.55
N ALA A 511 7.88 -16.01 34.24
CA ALA A 511 8.39 -17.13 33.47
C ALA A 511 9.91 -17.06 33.27
N ALA A 512 10.46 -15.86 33.07
CA ALA A 512 11.90 -15.64 32.96
C ALA A 512 12.64 -15.90 34.29
N ASP A 513 12.07 -15.45 35.42
CA ASP A 513 12.62 -15.67 36.77
C ASP A 513 12.60 -17.17 37.17
N GLN A 514 11.57 -17.92 36.75
CA GLN A 514 11.47 -19.37 36.96
C GLN A 514 12.46 -20.17 36.09
N LEU A 515 12.61 -19.78 34.81
CA LEU A 515 13.63 -20.33 33.90
C LEU A 515 15.06 -20.07 34.41
N ALA A 516 15.31 -18.89 34.98
CA ALA A 516 16.61 -18.53 35.56
C ALA A 516 16.91 -19.27 36.87
N ALA A 517 15.88 -19.64 37.65
CA ALA A 517 16.00 -20.41 38.88
C ALA A 517 16.19 -21.93 38.66
N GLY A 518 16.27 -22.39 37.40
CA GLY A 518 16.52 -23.80 37.04
C GLY A 518 15.35 -24.75 37.34
N GLY A 519 14.19 -24.21 37.73
CA GLY A 519 13.00 -24.99 38.03
C GLY A 519 11.92 -24.75 37.00
N VAL A 520 11.50 -25.82 36.33
CA VAL A 520 10.25 -26.03 35.57
C VAL A 520 10.45 -26.23 34.06
N GLN A 521 9.96 -27.39 33.59
CA GLN A 521 9.83 -27.71 32.17
C GLN A 521 8.91 -26.70 31.45
N PRO A 522 9.19 -26.35 30.18
CA PRO A 522 8.35 -25.43 29.43
C PRO A 522 6.90 -25.93 29.41
N PRO A 523 5.91 -25.02 29.52
CA PRO A 523 4.51 -25.43 29.52
C PRO A 523 4.20 -26.17 28.21
N ALA A 524 3.35 -27.20 28.31
CA ALA A 524 2.95 -27.95 27.14
C ALA A 524 2.33 -27.00 26.09
N GLN A 525 2.54 -27.34 24.81
CA GLN A 525 2.09 -26.56 23.65
C GLN A 525 0.66 -25.98 23.75
N PRO A 526 -0.35 -26.65 24.37
CA PRO A 526 -1.69 -26.10 24.52
C PRO A 526 -1.78 -24.89 25.46
N ASP A 527 -0.96 -24.86 26.52
CA ASP A 527 -0.95 -23.79 27.53
C ASP A 527 -0.15 -22.59 27.03
N ALA A 528 0.95 -22.83 26.29
CA ALA A 528 1.68 -21.79 25.56
C ALA A 528 0.81 -21.18 24.44
N LEU A 529 0.01 -21.99 23.71
CA LEU A 529 -0.97 -21.49 22.74
C LEU A 529 -2.12 -20.74 23.42
N ALA A 530 -2.66 -21.23 24.53
CA ALA A 530 -3.72 -20.54 25.28
C ALA A 530 -3.24 -19.18 25.85
N ALA A 531 -1.96 -19.05 26.18
CA ALA A 531 -1.33 -17.78 26.58
C ALA A 531 -0.94 -16.89 25.38
N MET A 532 -0.61 -17.48 24.22
CA MET A 532 -0.26 -16.75 23.00
C MET A 532 -1.46 -16.22 22.20
N ILE A 533 -2.60 -16.92 22.25
CA ILE A 533 -3.83 -16.57 21.51
C ILE A 533 -4.38 -15.18 21.91
N PRO A 534 -4.32 -14.76 23.19
CA PRO A 534 -4.60 -13.37 23.59
C PRO A 534 -3.57 -12.33 23.10
N CYS A 535 -2.39 -12.73 22.60
CA CYS A 535 -1.30 -11.84 22.11
C CYS A 535 -1.54 -11.39 20.69
N LEU A 536 -2.05 -12.33 19.91
CA LEU A 536 -2.22 -12.20 18.48
C LEU A 536 -3.66 -11.84 18.12
N ALA A 537 -4.50 -11.58 19.13
CA ALA A 537 -5.81 -10.98 18.94
C ALA A 537 -6.07 -9.91 20.02
N TRP A 538 -6.32 -8.67 19.58
CA TRP A 538 -7.27 -7.83 20.31
C TRP A 538 -8.58 -8.67 20.36
N ARG A 539 -9.14 -9.12 21.50
CA ARG A 539 -9.40 -8.42 22.76
C ARG A 539 -9.63 -9.39 23.94
N ARG A 540 -9.32 -8.87 25.15
CA ARG A 540 -10.12 -8.81 26.40
C ARG A 540 -11.17 -9.91 26.66
N SER A 541 -10.98 -10.56 27.83
CA SER A 541 -11.85 -10.58 29.02
C SER A 541 -13.37 -10.70 28.80
N ALA A 542 -13.90 -11.78 29.38
CA ALA A 542 -15.25 -12.33 29.39
C ALA A 542 -16.45 -11.43 29.77
N ALA A 543 -16.29 -10.11 29.88
CA ALA A 543 -17.37 -9.20 30.33
C ALA A 543 -17.48 -7.87 29.54
N ALA A 544 -16.78 -7.70 28.42
CA ALA A 544 -16.98 -6.57 27.50
C ALA A 544 -17.28 -7.06 26.08
N ALA A 545 -18.25 -6.43 25.40
CA ALA A 545 -18.63 -6.79 24.04
C ALA A 545 -17.41 -6.77 23.07
N PRO A 546 -17.33 -7.73 22.13
CA PRO A 546 -16.20 -7.90 21.22
C PRO A 546 -16.01 -6.70 20.29
N LEU A 547 -14.76 -6.23 20.13
CA LEU A 547 -14.41 -5.35 19.02
C LEU A 547 -14.29 -6.20 17.76
N THR A 548 -15.23 -6.08 16.84
CA THR A 548 -15.17 -6.72 15.52
C THR A 548 -13.99 -6.20 14.70
N LEU A 549 -12.95 -7.03 14.52
CA LEU A 549 -11.74 -6.81 13.71
C LEU A 549 -11.97 -6.76 12.18
N ARG A 550 -13.12 -6.27 11.73
CA ARG A 550 -13.46 -6.26 10.30
C ARG A 550 -12.94 -5.02 9.56
N THR A 551 -12.27 -4.08 10.23
CA THR A 551 -11.85 -2.79 9.65
C THR A 551 -10.59 -2.21 10.31
N PHE A 552 -9.49 -2.95 10.33
CA PHE A 552 -8.19 -2.39 10.70
C PHE A 552 -7.24 -2.50 9.52
N ARG A 553 -7.08 -1.41 8.77
CA ARG A 553 -6.17 -1.37 7.61
C ARG A 553 -4.74 -1.15 8.08
N VAL A 554 -3.76 -1.65 7.33
CA VAL A 554 -2.32 -1.39 7.56
C VAL A 554 -2.05 0.10 7.78
N ARG A 555 -2.68 0.99 7.01
CA ARG A 555 -2.61 2.44 7.18
C ARG A 555 -3.17 2.97 8.51
N GLU A 556 -4.21 2.35 9.06
CA GLU A 556 -4.82 2.70 10.35
C GLU A 556 -3.97 2.16 11.53
N GLY A 557 -3.36 0.98 11.36
CA GLY A 557 -2.35 0.45 12.28
C GLY A 557 -1.07 1.27 12.32
N THR A 558 -0.51 1.64 11.16
CA THR A 558 0.65 2.55 11.07
C THR A 558 0.31 3.92 11.63
N ALA A 559 -0.90 4.45 11.40
CA ALA A 559 -1.33 5.72 11.97
C ALA A 559 -1.50 5.67 13.49
N LEU A 560 -2.01 4.57 14.06
CA LEU A 560 -2.14 4.39 15.52
C LEU A 560 -0.80 4.14 16.22
N LEU A 561 0.12 3.40 15.59
CA LEU A 561 1.47 3.14 16.10
C LEU A 561 2.36 4.39 16.02
N THR A 562 2.19 5.21 14.98
CA THR A 562 2.95 6.44 14.81
C THR A 562 2.26 7.67 15.39
N ALA A 563 0.96 7.66 15.72
CA ALA A 563 0.25 8.83 16.22
C ALA A 563 0.75 9.33 17.59
N PRO A 564 0.99 8.49 18.60
CA PRO A 564 1.57 8.92 19.88
C PRO A 564 3.00 9.46 19.69
N LEU A 565 3.81 8.79 18.86
CA LEU A 565 5.16 9.22 18.52
C LEU A 565 5.16 10.54 17.73
N ARG A 566 4.28 10.71 16.75
CA ARG A 566 4.18 11.92 15.92
C ARG A 566 3.62 13.08 16.75
N ARG A 567 2.62 12.84 17.60
CA ARG A 567 2.02 13.83 18.50
C ARG A 567 2.95 14.21 19.65
N ARG A 568 3.69 13.27 20.26
CA ARG A 568 4.75 13.58 21.25
C ARG A 568 5.99 14.18 20.61
N ARG A 569 6.42 13.83 19.39
CA ARG A 569 7.51 14.53 18.69
C ARG A 569 7.09 15.96 18.33
N LEU A 570 5.86 16.16 17.84
CA LEU A 570 5.30 17.48 17.60
C LEU A 570 5.23 18.29 18.91
N GLN A 571 4.71 17.74 20.00
CA GLN A 571 4.60 18.45 21.28
C GLN A 571 5.96 18.67 21.96
N SER A 572 6.84 17.68 22.01
CA SER A 572 8.11 17.76 22.76
C SER A 572 9.20 18.53 22.03
N TYR A 573 9.19 18.57 20.69
CA TYR A 573 10.18 19.34 19.91
C TYR A 573 9.71 20.74 19.54
N PHE A 574 8.40 20.99 19.40
CA PHE A 574 7.88 22.34 19.11
C PHE A 574 7.49 23.13 20.36
N ALA A 575 7.08 22.51 21.48
CA ALA A 575 6.70 23.25 22.69
C ALA A 575 7.81 24.18 23.24
N PRO A 576 9.11 23.81 23.27
CA PRO A 576 10.16 24.70 23.75
C PRO A 576 10.31 25.99 22.91
N PHE A 577 10.12 25.89 21.59
CA PHE A 577 10.16 27.05 20.67
C PHE A 577 8.82 27.82 20.64
N ALA A 578 7.70 27.14 20.88
CA ALA A 578 6.39 27.76 21.01
C ALA A 578 6.30 28.61 22.28
N VAL A 579 6.93 28.20 23.38
CA VAL A 579 7.00 28.96 24.64
C VAL A 579 7.88 30.23 24.49
N GLU A 580 8.95 30.17 23.71
CA GLU A 580 9.79 31.35 23.43
C GLU A 580 9.14 32.33 22.41
N ALA A 581 8.27 31.81 21.53
CA ALA A 581 7.45 32.61 20.60
C ALA A 581 6.12 33.11 21.22
N ALA A 582 5.79 32.67 22.44
CA ALA A 582 4.52 32.94 23.14
C ALA A 582 4.42 34.35 23.76
N GLY A 583 4.77 35.38 22.98
CA GLY A 583 4.09 36.66 23.09
C GLY A 583 2.72 36.65 22.38
N ALA A 584 2.45 35.66 21.52
CA ALA A 584 1.17 35.50 20.84
C ALA A 584 0.71 34.03 20.84
N ALA A 585 -0.56 33.81 21.21
CA ALA A 585 -1.19 32.52 21.44
C ALA A 585 -0.97 31.51 20.30
N HIS A 586 -0.36 30.37 20.61
CA HIS A 586 -0.27 29.20 19.75
C HIS A 586 -0.92 28.00 20.47
N ASP A 587 -1.73 27.21 19.77
CA ASP A 587 -2.43 26.04 20.30
C ASP A 587 -1.59 24.73 20.34
N GLY A 588 -0.29 24.79 20.00
CA GLY A 588 0.63 23.64 19.97
C GLY A 588 0.24 22.50 19.00
N SER A 589 -0.69 22.69 18.06
CA SER A 589 -1.31 21.59 17.30
C SER A 589 -0.62 21.22 15.96
N GLY A 590 0.43 21.94 15.56
CA GLY A 590 1.16 21.70 14.30
C GLY A 590 0.37 22.04 13.02
N GLN A 591 -0.85 22.55 13.13
CA GLN A 591 -1.72 22.90 12.00
C GLN A 591 -1.22 24.14 11.23
N GLU A 592 -0.72 25.17 11.91
CA GLU A 592 -0.15 26.36 11.26
C GLU A 592 1.08 26.02 10.42
N VAL A 593 1.97 25.17 10.94
CA VAL A 593 3.18 24.71 10.22
C VAL A 593 2.79 23.86 9.00
N ALA A 594 1.77 22.99 9.13
CA ALA A 594 1.25 22.21 8.01
C ALA A 594 0.62 23.11 6.93
N ALA A 595 -0.16 24.12 7.34
CA ALA A 595 -0.76 25.09 6.44
C ALA A 595 0.30 25.96 5.74
N LEU A 596 1.33 26.37 6.46
CA LEU A 596 2.49 27.10 5.94
C LEU A 596 3.23 26.27 4.89
N LEU A 597 3.58 25.02 5.21
CA LEU A 597 4.26 24.13 4.26
C LEU A 597 3.41 23.91 3.00
N GLN A 598 2.10 23.73 3.14
CA GLN A 598 1.19 23.63 1.99
C GLN A 598 1.16 24.91 1.15
N ARG A 599 1.24 26.09 1.79
CA ARG A 599 1.29 27.39 1.11
C ARG A 599 2.58 27.56 0.31
N LEU A 600 3.74 27.35 0.95
CA LEU A 600 5.05 27.44 0.29
C LEU A 600 5.20 26.42 -0.84
N TRP A 601 4.62 25.21 -0.71
CA TRP A 601 4.72 24.20 -1.75
C TRP A 601 4.02 24.58 -3.06
N ARG A 602 2.99 25.43 -2.97
CA ARG A 602 2.22 25.94 -4.13
C ARG A 602 2.96 27.02 -4.92
N LEU A 603 4.02 27.63 -4.36
CA LEU A 603 4.85 28.60 -5.08
C LEU A 603 5.58 27.92 -6.25
N ARG A 604 5.71 28.58 -7.40
CA ARG A 604 6.22 27.97 -8.63
C ARG A 604 7.75 28.04 -8.76
N CYS A 605 8.48 27.73 -7.70
CA CYS A 605 9.95 27.82 -7.65
C CYS A 605 10.65 26.44 -7.63
N ASP A 606 11.98 26.43 -7.80
CA ASP A 606 12.80 25.21 -7.73
C ASP A 606 12.56 24.46 -6.42
N ASN A 607 12.32 23.15 -6.52
CA ASN A 607 12.06 22.30 -5.36
C ASN A 607 13.29 22.20 -4.43
N GLY A 608 14.51 22.33 -4.97
CA GLY A 608 15.74 22.34 -4.18
C GLY A 608 15.84 23.54 -3.22
N LEU A 609 15.05 24.60 -3.45
CA LEU A 609 14.95 25.76 -2.55
C LEU A 609 13.83 25.61 -1.51
N LYS A 610 12.85 24.72 -1.75
CA LYS A 610 11.81 24.34 -0.80
C LYS A 610 12.24 23.25 0.17
N GLU A 611 13.11 22.36 -0.30
CA GLU A 611 13.62 21.22 0.45
C GLU A 611 14.32 21.62 1.75
N PRO A 612 15.18 22.65 1.84
CA PRO A 612 15.76 23.10 3.10
C PRO A 612 14.73 23.55 4.14
N PHE A 613 13.64 24.19 3.72
CA PHE A 613 12.56 24.63 4.62
C PHE A 613 11.73 23.43 5.11
N TRP A 614 11.47 22.46 4.23
CA TRP A 614 10.84 21.19 4.59
C TRP A 614 11.74 20.36 5.53
N LEU A 615 13.04 20.27 5.24
CA LEU A 615 14.04 19.64 6.10
C LEU A 615 14.18 20.41 7.42
N LEU A 616 14.04 21.72 7.46
CA LEU A 616 14.04 22.47 8.72
C LEU A 616 12.80 22.17 9.56
N ALA A 617 11.63 22.05 8.93
CA ALA A 617 10.36 21.71 9.59
C ALA A 617 10.23 20.22 9.97
N HIS A 618 10.84 19.32 9.20
CA HIS A 618 10.78 17.86 9.38
C HIS A 618 11.99 17.31 10.15
N ASN A 619 13.19 17.79 9.85
CA ASN A 619 14.49 17.32 10.35
C ASN A 619 15.27 18.38 11.18
N GLY A 620 14.86 19.65 11.16
CA GLY A 620 15.64 20.78 11.70
C GLY A 620 15.22 21.27 13.07
N LEU A 621 14.29 20.58 13.73
CA LEU A 621 14.16 20.72 15.17
C LEU A 621 15.27 19.91 15.84
N PRO A 622 16.06 20.51 16.73
CA PRO A 622 17.16 19.81 17.37
C PRO A 622 16.62 18.62 18.16
N THR A 623 16.93 17.40 17.72
CA THR A 623 16.85 16.24 18.61
C THR A 623 18.05 16.30 19.55
N ALA A 624 17.92 15.78 20.77
CA ALA A 624 19.03 15.70 21.74
C ALA A 624 20.31 15.07 21.15
N ALA A 625 20.16 14.16 20.18
CA ALA A 625 21.25 13.53 19.44
C ALA A 625 21.99 14.47 18.45
N ARG A 626 21.34 15.53 17.92
CA ARG A 626 21.95 16.52 17.00
C ARG A 626 22.50 17.76 17.72
N LEU A 627 22.08 17.98 18.96
CA LEU A 627 22.69 18.96 19.89
C LEU A 627 24.05 18.50 20.45
N GLN A 628 24.57 17.35 20.00
CA GLN A 628 25.84 16.78 20.45
C GLN A 628 27.03 16.96 19.49
N SER A 629 26.82 17.48 18.27
CA SER A 629 27.96 17.89 17.43
C SER A 629 28.19 19.40 17.51
N SER A 630 29.41 19.81 17.89
CA SER A 630 29.77 21.21 17.93
C SER A 630 29.72 21.78 16.52
N CYS A 631 28.91 22.83 16.32
CA CYS A 631 28.89 23.52 15.05
C CYS A 631 30.31 24.05 14.78
N LYS A 632 30.82 23.76 13.57
CA LYS A 632 32.23 23.94 13.19
C LYS A 632 32.64 25.41 13.00
N CYS A 633 31.81 26.36 13.42
CA CYS A 633 32.06 27.79 13.28
C CYS A 633 32.96 28.35 14.38
N GLY A 634 33.27 27.55 15.42
CA GLY A 634 34.15 27.92 16.52
C GLY A 634 33.49 28.68 17.68
N ALA A 635 32.19 29.02 17.59
CA ALA A 635 31.48 29.70 18.67
C ALA A 635 31.06 28.73 19.80
N ALA A 636 31.38 29.04 21.05
CA ALA A 636 30.85 28.36 22.23
C ALA A 636 29.54 29.03 22.69
N ALA A 637 28.59 28.25 23.21
CA ALA A 637 27.45 28.83 23.95
C ALA A 637 27.86 29.06 25.42
N PRO A 638 27.14 29.89 26.19
CA PRO A 638 27.35 29.96 27.65
C PRO A 638 27.09 28.59 28.31
N GLY A 639 28.10 28.05 29.01
CA GLY A 639 28.08 26.72 29.65
C GLY A 639 28.45 25.53 28.73
N ASP A 640 28.30 24.29 29.20
CA ASP A 640 28.66 23.05 28.46
C ASP A 640 27.71 22.69 27.29
N ARG A 641 26.88 23.63 26.83
CA ARG A 641 25.90 23.39 25.76
C ARG A 641 26.48 23.74 24.38
N LEU A 642 26.18 22.93 23.38
CA LEU A 642 26.50 23.25 21.99
C LEU A 642 25.55 24.34 21.47
N HIS A 643 26.09 25.31 20.71
CA HIS A 643 25.27 26.43 20.24
C HIS A 643 24.28 25.99 19.15
N HIS A 644 23.07 26.51 19.24
CA HIS A 644 21.95 26.18 18.36
C HIS A 644 22.14 26.70 16.91
N TYR A 645 21.49 26.08 15.92
CA TYR A 645 21.55 26.48 14.50
C TYR A 645 21.30 27.99 14.28
N TRP A 646 20.28 28.55 14.94
CA TRP A 646 19.95 29.98 14.86
C TRP A 646 20.88 30.90 15.67
N ALA A 647 21.78 30.33 16.47
CA ALA A 647 22.86 31.03 17.16
C ALA A 647 24.19 30.97 16.38
N CYS A 648 24.22 30.27 15.23
CA CYS A 648 25.39 30.22 14.36
C CYS A 648 25.67 31.60 13.74
N PRO A 649 26.93 32.06 13.69
CA PRO A 649 27.31 33.31 13.02
C PRO A 649 26.89 33.37 11.53
N VAL A 650 26.80 32.21 10.85
CA VAL A 650 26.30 32.12 9.46
C VAL A 650 24.82 32.49 9.37
N ALA A 651 24.00 32.00 10.31
CA ALA A 651 22.58 32.34 10.37
C ALA A 651 22.39 33.82 10.77
N ALA A 652 23.20 34.31 11.72
CA ALA A 652 23.21 35.71 12.12
C ALA A 652 23.56 36.64 10.93
N ALA A 653 24.53 36.28 10.10
CA ALA A 653 24.91 37.06 8.93
C ALA A 653 23.76 37.25 7.93
N VAL A 654 22.98 36.19 7.67
CA VAL A 654 21.80 36.26 6.78
C VAL A 654 20.67 37.07 7.44
N LEU A 655 20.39 36.84 8.74
CA LEU A 655 19.38 37.61 9.48
C LEU A 655 19.69 39.11 9.53
N SER A 656 20.95 39.48 9.75
CA SER A 656 21.37 40.89 9.73
C SER A 656 21.18 41.53 8.36
N SER A 657 21.41 40.79 7.26
CA SER A 657 21.12 41.29 5.91
C SER A 657 19.62 41.53 5.67
N ILE A 658 18.77 40.66 6.18
CA ILE A 658 17.31 40.81 6.09
C ILE A 658 16.84 42.00 6.94
N ALA A 659 17.36 42.12 8.17
CA ALA A 659 17.01 43.21 9.09
C ALA A 659 17.44 44.59 8.55
N ALA A 660 18.64 44.68 7.97
CA ALA A 660 19.14 45.91 7.35
C ALA A 660 18.27 46.33 6.16
N ALA A 661 17.86 45.38 5.32
CA ALA A 661 16.96 45.65 4.20
C ALA A 661 15.55 46.05 4.68
N ALA A 662 15.02 45.38 5.69
CA ALA A 662 13.69 45.63 6.24
C ALA A 662 13.59 46.88 7.14
N GLY A 663 14.70 47.60 7.39
CA GLY A 663 14.71 48.83 8.21
C GLY A 663 14.44 48.60 9.70
N GLY A 664 14.61 47.36 10.22
CA GLY A 664 14.28 47.03 11.60
C GLY A 664 14.65 45.60 12.00
N SER A 665 14.54 45.29 13.29
CA SER A 665 14.85 43.96 13.83
C SER A 665 13.82 42.93 13.36
N ILE A 666 14.32 41.80 12.80
CA ILE A 666 13.49 40.68 12.37
C ILE A 666 13.67 39.52 13.34
N PRO A 667 12.65 39.19 14.16
CA PRO A 667 12.77 38.10 15.12
C PRO A 667 12.82 36.76 14.38
N ARG A 668 13.54 35.78 14.93
CA ARG A 668 13.72 34.44 14.33
C ARG A 668 12.39 33.80 13.91
N HIS A 669 11.34 33.98 14.71
CA HIS A 669 10.02 33.44 14.41
C HIS A 669 9.32 34.07 13.21
N ALA A 670 9.64 35.31 12.84
CA ALA A 670 9.13 35.91 11.61
C ALA A 670 9.64 35.16 10.37
N ILE A 671 10.86 34.61 10.44
CA ILE A 671 11.48 33.86 9.34
C ILE A 671 11.01 32.40 9.32
N TRP A 672 11.08 31.68 10.44
CA TRP A 672 10.76 30.24 10.41
C TRP A 672 9.25 29.94 10.32
N LEU A 673 8.38 30.87 10.72
CA LEU A 673 6.92 30.77 10.53
C LEU A 673 6.41 31.55 9.31
N CYS A 674 7.30 32.20 8.56
CA CYS A 674 6.96 33.15 7.49
C CYS A 674 5.88 34.16 7.92
N ARG A 675 5.98 34.69 9.15
CA ARG A 675 5.09 35.75 9.64
C ARG A 675 5.60 37.09 9.13
N ALA A 676 4.86 37.67 8.19
CA ALA A 676 5.26 38.91 7.54
C ALA A 676 5.31 40.09 8.53
N PRO A 677 6.39 40.88 8.54
CA PRO A 677 6.45 42.14 9.26
C PRO A 677 5.40 43.12 8.78
N ALA A 678 5.05 44.09 9.63
CA ALA A 678 4.16 45.18 9.25
C ALA A 678 4.70 45.92 8.01
N GLY A 679 3.84 46.17 7.03
CA GLY A 679 4.21 46.83 5.77
C GLY A 679 4.84 45.92 4.71
N VAL A 680 5.08 44.64 4.99
CA VAL A 680 5.59 43.66 4.02
C VAL A 680 4.47 42.71 3.59
N TYR A 681 4.25 42.58 2.29
CA TYR A 681 3.24 41.66 1.77
C TYR A 681 3.62 40.19 2.03
N ALA A 682 2.66 39.41 2.55
CA ALA A 682 2.89 38.03 3.00
C ALA A 682 3.47 37.11 1.91
N GLY A 683 3.03 37.26 0.66
CA GLY A 683 3.55 36.44 -0.43
C GLY A 683 4.98 36.76 -0.85
N VAL A 684 5.46 38.00 -0.63
CA VAL A 684 6.86 38.37 -0.83
C VAL A 684 7.70 37.91 0.36
N TRP A 685 7.15 38.01 1.57
CA TRP A 685 7.82 37.51 2.76
C TRP A 685 8.01 35.98 2.75
N ASP A 686 7.05 35.22 2.21
CA ASP A 686 7.17 33.78 1.99
C ASP A 686 8.41 33.46 1.11
N LEU A 687 8.68 34.26 0.07
CA LEU A 687 9.88 34.12 -0.79
C LEU A 687 11.17 34.50 -0.07
N VAL A 688 11.15 35.59 0.71
CA VAL A 688 12.30 36.03 1.54
C VAL A 688 12.67 34.95 2.56
N CYS A 689 11.69 34.35 3.24
CA CYS A 689 11.93 33.28 4.21
C CYS A 689 12.49 32.02 3.57
N LEU A 690 11.97 31.64 2.39
CA LEU A 690 12.46 30.50 1.62
C LEU A 690 13.92 30.69 1.20
N ALA A 691 14.24 31.87 0.65
CA ALA A 691 15.60 32.24 0.24
C ALA A 691 16.56 32.25 1.45
N ALA A 692 16.11 32.80 2.58
CA ALA A 692 16.89 32.92 3.80
C ALA A 692 17.30 31.55 4.37
N VAL A 693 16.33 30.64 4.53
CA VAL A 693 16.59 29.31 5.10
C VAL A 693 17.48 28.47 4.17
N ALA A 694 17.24 28.50 2.86
CA ALA A 694 18.08 27.81 1.89
C ALA A 694 19.53 28.34 1.90
N ALA A 695 19.71 29.66 2.02
CA ALA A 695 21.02 30.29 2.11
C ALA A 695 21.77 29.96 3.41
N MET A 696 21.06 29.91 4.54
CA MET A 696 21.65 29.53 5.83
C MET A 696 22.11 28.06 5.85
N ASP A 697 21.34 27.13 5.27
CA ASP A 697 21.79 25.73 5.13
C ASP A 697 22.96 25.60 4.16
N HIS A 698 22.96 26.36 3.05
CA HIS A 698 24.10 26.43 2.14
C HIS A 698 25.38 26.87 2.87
N GLY A 699 25.33 27.98 3.62
CA GLY A 699 26.45 28.45 4.41
C GLY A 699 26.94 27.43 5.45
N ARG A 700 26.03 26.70 6.09
CA ARG A 700 26.40 25.62 7.02
C ARG A 700 27.14 24.47 6.32
N ARG A 701 26.71 24.09 5.12
CA ARG A 701 27.40 23.06 4.32
C ARG A 701 28.78 23.56 3.87
N THR A 702 28.88 24.82 3.45
CA THR A 702 30.16 25.47 3.11
C THR A 702 31.10 25.46 4.31
N LEU A 703 30.60 25.83 5.49
CA LEU A 703 31.35 25.80 6.75
C LEU A 703 31.86 24.39 7.08
N TYR A 704 31.02 23.36 6.89
CA TYR A 704 31.43 21.97 7.09
C TYR A 704 32.52 21.55 6.10
N ALA A 705 32.34 21.86 4.81
CA ALA A 705 33.31 21.54 3.76
C ALA A 705 34.68 22.22 4.01
N LEU A 706 34.67 23.51 4.38
CA LEU A 706 35.88 24.26 4.71
C LEU A 706 36.55 23.76 6.00
N SER A 707 35.76 23.29 6.98
CA SER A 707 36.30 22.75 8.24
C SER A 707 37.01 21.40 8.09
N THR A 708 36.86 20.75 6.93
CA THR A 708 37.51 19.47 6.59
C THR A 708 38.71 19.62 5.65
N GLY A 709 38.99 20.84 5.18
CA GLY A 709 40.14 21.17 4.33
C GLY A 709 41.23 21.96 5.09
N PRO A 710 42.32 22.37 4.41
CA PRO A 710 43.32 23.25 5.01
C PRO A 710 42.68 24.57 5.49
N PRO A 711 43.05 25.07 6.69
CA PRO A 711 42.41 26.23 7.29
C PRO A 711 42.68 27.49 6.44
N PRO A 712 41.63 28.24 6.05
CA PRO A 712 41.80 29.47 5.28
C PRO A 712 42.34 30.62 6.13
N GLU A 713 42.89 31.66 5.49
CA GLU A 713 43.48 32.84 6.16
C GLU A 713 42.44 33.66 6.96
N ALA A 714 41.17 33.61 6.56
CA ALA A 714 40.07 34.27 7.27
C ALA A 714 39.22 33.26 8.08
N PRO A 715 38.56 33.67 9.17
CA PRO A 715 37.71 32.78 9.97
C PRO A 715 36.65 32.06 9.12
N LEU A 716 36.52 30.74 9.29
CA LEU A 716 35.58 29.88 8.55
C LEU A 716 34.14 30.42 8.55
N SER A 717 33.71 30.96 9.69
CA SER A 717 32.39 31.57 9.87
C SER A 717 32.19 32.85 9.07
N ALA A 718 33.25 33.64 8.86
CA ALA A 718 33.22 34.85 8.05
C ALA A 718 33.09 34.51 6.56
N ILE A 719 33.85 33.52 6.06
CA ILE A 719 33.78 33.06 4.67
C ILE A 719 32.41 32.43 4.37
N ALA A 720 31.98 31.48 5.21
CA ALA A 720 30.68 30.84 5.08
C ALA A 720 29.51 31.84 5.23
N GLY A 721 29.65 32.83 6.12
CA GLY A 721 28.68 33.92 6.28
C GLY A 721 28.60 34.83 5.05
N ARG A 722 29.73 35.17 4.42
CA ARG A 722 29.76 35.90 3.14
C ARG A 722 29.05 35.11 2.04
N SER A 723 29.40 33.83 1.89
CA SER A 723 28.79 32.92 0.91
C SER A 723 27.27 32.78 1.10
N ALA A 724 26.82 32.62 2.35
CA ALA A 724 25.39 32.55 2.68
C ALA A 724 24.65 33.85 2.31
N ARG A 725 25.21 35.03 2.64
CA ARG A 725 24.59 36.31 2.29
C ARG A 725 24.48 36.52 0.78
N ALA A 726 25.53 36.19 0.02
CA ALA A 726 25.48 36.27 -1.44
C ALA A 726 24.43 35.32 -2.02
N ARG A 727 24.36 34.09 -1.50
CA ARG A 727 23.37 33.09 -1.93
C ARG A 727 21.93 33.51 -1.61
N PHE A 728 21.69 34.19 -0.50
CA PHE A 728 20.37 34.72 -0.16
C PHE A 728 19.83 35.66 -1.24
N TRP A 729 20.61 36.67 -1.63
CA TRP A 729 20.20 37.64 -2.66
C TRP A 729 20.07 37.00 -4.05
N SER A 730 20.98 36.07 -4.39
CA SER A 730 20.89 35.28 -5.62
C SER A 730 19.58 34.50 -5.70
N ASN A 731 19.23 33.75 -4.64
CA ASN A 731 17.99 32.96 -4.62
C ASN A 731 16.75 33.85 -4.76
N LEU A 732 16.76 35.04 -4.15
CA LEU A 732 15.65 35.98 -4.25
C LEU A 732 15.50 36.54 -5.68
N ALA A 733 16.61 36.83 -6.35
CA ALA A 733 16.62 37.25 -7.75
C ALA A 733 16.10 36.15 -8.68
N ASP A 734 16.54 34.90 -8.45
CA ASP A 734 16.09 33.73 -9.19
C ASP A 734 14.57 33.53 -9.06
N PHE A 735 14.01 33.68 -7.85
CA PHE A 735 12.56 33.58 -7.65
C PHE A 735 11.77 34.61 -8.45
N ILE A 736 12.28 35.83 -8.59
CA ILE A 736 11.65 36.85 -9.43
C ILE A 736 11.80 36.48 -10.91
N ALA A 737 12.97 36.02 -11.34
CA ALA A 737 13.22 35.59 -12.72
C ALA A 737 12.34 34.40 -13.13
N PHE A 738 11.99 33.52 -12.20
CA PHE A 738 11.05 32.40 -12.39
C PHE A 738 9.57 32.80 -12.26
N ASP A 739 9.26 34.10 -12.15
CA ASP A 739 7.90 34.63 -12.05
C ASP A 739 7.13 34.03 -10.86
N CYS A 740 7.84 33.75 -9.75
CA CYS A 740 7.26 33.17 -8.54
C CYS A 740 6.56 34.19 -7.64
N ALA A 741 6.73 35.49 -7.94
CA ALA A 741 6.06 36.56 -7.23
C ALA A 741 4.54 36.50 -7.48
N PRO A 742 3.69 36.57 -6.43
CA PRO A 742 2.24 36.60 -6.63
C PRO A 742 1.82 37.79 -7.51
N LEU A 743 1.00 37.56 -8.53
CA LEU A 743 0.55 38.63 -9.44
C LEU A 743 -0.14 39.79 -8.69
N SER A 744 -0.92 39.47 -7.65
CA SER A 744 -1.67 40.43 -6.82
C SER A 744 -0.78 41.37 -6.01
N TRP A 745 0.50 41.06 -5.82
CA TRP A 745 1.39 41.90 -5.03
C TRP A 745 1.65 43.26 -5.69
N ARG A 746 1.64 43.32 -7.03
CA ARG A 746 1.89 44.55 -7.80
C ARG A 746 0.86 45.65 -7.50
N ASP A 747 -0.35 45.25 -7.13
CA ASP A 747 -1.46 46.15 -6.84
C ASP A 747 -1.46 46.66 -5.39
N HIS A 748 -0.64 46.08 -4.52
CA HIS A 748 -0.69 46.29 -3.06
C HIS A 748 0.59 46.93 -2.48
N CYS A 749 1.58 47.25 -3.33
CA CYS A 749 2.87 47.75 -2.85
C CYS A 749 3.18 49.15 -3.41
N PRO A 750 3.15 50.21 -2.57
CA PRO A 750 3.63 51.52 -2.97
C PRO A 750 5.14 51.48 -3.28
N THR A 751 5.62 52.41 -4.12
CA THR A 751 7.03 52.59 -4.43
C THR A 751 7.89 52.63 -3.16
N GLY A 752 8.90 51.75 -3.05
CA GLY A 752 9.85 51.73 -1.93
C GLY A 752 9.89 50.46 -1.06
N HIS A 753 9.52 49.28 -1.57
CA HIS A 753 9.60 48.05 -0.77
C HIS A 753 11.04 47.55 -0.52
N PRO A 754 11.35 47.07 0.70
CA PRO A 754 12.71 46.77 1.16
C PRO A 754 13.51 45.73 0.37
N PHE A 755 12.84 44.82 -0.34
CA PHE A 755 13.52 43.69 -1.02
C PHE A 755 13.35 43.68 -2.54
N ILE A 756 12.29 44.28 -3.08
CA ILE A 756 11.87 44.13 -4.48
C ILE A 756 11.25 45.45 -4.93
N HIS A 757 11.63 45.96 -6.10
CA HIS A 757 11.04 47.15 -6.70
C HIS A 757 10.71 46.90 -8.18
N THR A 758 9.89 47.78 -8.76
CA THR A 758 9.57 47.75 -10.18
C THR A 758 10.54 48.66 -10.94
N HIS A 759 11.21 48.13 -11.95
CA HIS A 759 12.17 48.89 -12.75
C HIS A 759 11.44 49.95 -13.59
N PRO A 760 11.80 51.24 -13.45
CA PRO A 760 11.01 52.35 -14.00
C PRO A 760 10.88 52.33 -15.54
N ALA A 761 11.87 51.80 -16.26
CA ALA A 761 11.83 51.74 -17.73
C ALA A 761 11.19 50.46 -18.32
N THR A 762 11.17 49.34 -17.58
CA THR A 762 10.78 48.03 -18.15
C THR A 762 9.56 47.41 -17.46
N SER A 763 9.07 48.03 -16.38
CA SER A 763 7.97 47.52 -15.54
C SER A 763 8.20 46.09 -14.99
N LYS A 764 9.44 45.59 -15.05
CA LYS A 764 9.83 44.29 -14.49
C LYS A 764 10.20 44.41 -13.02
N LEU A 765 9.94 43.35 -12.25
CA LEU A 765 10.36 43.27 -10.85
C LEU A 765 11.86 43.01 -10.77
N VAL A 766 12.55 43.72 -9.86
CA VAL A 766 13.99 43.61 -9.62
C VAL A 766 14.26 43.61 -8.12
N VAL A 767 15.25 42.84 -7.66
CA VAL A 767 15.68 42.81 -6.26
C VAL A 767 16.43 44.08 -5.90
N HIS A 768 16.12 44.69 -4.76
CA HIS A 768 16.90 45.78 -4.18
C HIS A 768 18.14 45.20 -3.46
N CYS A 769 19.21 44.93 -4.20
CA CYS A 769 20.48 44.46 -3.63
C CYS A 769 21.36 45.67 -3.28
N PRO A 770 21.76 45.89 -2.02
CA PRO A 770 22.66 47.00 -1.67
C PRO A 770 24.00 46.88 -2.40
N GLU A 771 24.50 47.98 -3.00
CA GLU A 771 25.66 47.99 -3.92
C GLU A 771 26.94 47.33 -3.37
N ALA A 772 27.12 47.27 -2.05
CA ALA A 772 28.25 46.59 -1.41
C ALA A 772 28.26 45.05 -1.56
N VAL A 773 27.18 44.42 -2.03
CA VAL A 773 27.05 42.95 -2.18
C VAL A 773 27.23 42.50 -3.64
N ALA A 774 27.11 43.41 -4.62
CA ALA A 774 27.23 43.09 -6.05
C ALA A 774 28.67 42.86 -6.53
N ALA A 775 29.69 43.22 -5.73
CA ALA A 775 31.08 43.30 -6.19
C ALA A 775 31.98 42.08 -5.87
N ALA A 776 31.46 40.96 -5.35
CA ALA A 776 32.31 39.80 -5.04
C ALA A 776 31.79 38.51 -5.71
N PRO A 777 32.51 37.93 -6.68
CA PRO A 777 32.15 36.62 -7.22
C PRO A 777 32.36 35.52 -6.16
N PRO A 778 31.56 34.43 -6.19
CA PRO A 778 31.52 33.41 -5.14
C PRO A 778 32.84 32.64 -4.90
N ASN A 779 33.85 32.82 -5.77
CA ASN A 779 35.13 32.11 -5.76
C ASN A 779 36.38 33.01 -5.73
N ALA A 780 36.29 34.31 -5.42
CA ALA A 780 37.50 35.08 -5.14
C ALA A 780 38.01 34.68 -3.74
N ALA A 781 39.23 34.11 -3.69
CA ALA A 781 39.88 33.53 -2.53
C ALA A 781 39.98 34.48 -1.32
#